data_AF-A0A3D4EK48-F1
#
_entry.id   AF-A0A3D4EK48-F1
#
_cell.length_a   1.000
_cell.length_b   1.000
_cell.length_c   1.000
_cell.angle_alpha   90.00
_cell.angle_beta   90.00
_cell.angle_gamma   90.00
#
_symmetry.space_group_name_H-M   'P 1'
#
loop_
_entity.id
_entity.type
_entity.pdbx_description
1 polymer ?
#
loop_
_entity_poly.entity_id
_entity_poly.type
_entity_poly.pdbx_seq_one_letter_code
_entity_poly.pdbx_strand_id
1 'polypeptide(L)'
;MDAVTRIAKTCGGYDELWSHDGRLSIAYHDERSYQLSFDGQNWSVLDAADKNTCTYLICSAAINYAVERCRNSGLSLDFVHEFLPKECKTLIPAELLRVLLDDCGLGIYDACAIVVRCFGSDSAAPEIPWLHSIQPRTANLQAVLNNALKSFGFAVHDAYDEAYRSPLGAVEDGSEVKLCIHCFGGVKSAALCVYADGYSAEYDMQHDGDCFSCGFVPEKPAALWYRFKLCTENGERRLCVGNDGHFSVLSDAANDGFRLTVYKRGFTTPEWFAGRIMYQIFPDRFGFEDASEGIEYHKALGQTPELHGSINEPVRWLPRSFEKDYAPDDFYGGSLRGITKKLPYLKELGVGVIYLNPIFEARSNHRYDTSDYGKIDPILGNEQDYVNLCAKAARLGICIINDGVFSHTGADSIYFNRYGSYPTLGAYQSTQSQFYPWYDFRHFPDDYRCWWNFRDLPEVNEQNESWQDYIIGSDDSIVRRWLRLGASGWRIDVADELPDEVLSLIRDAAKAEKPDSVIIGEVWEDAVIKNSYGKMRNYALGYSLDSVMNYPFRSAVIDFALGKKTAFELRDFLLGQQHNYPQPMYRCLMNLLGSHDVERLHTALAFDYDVKALDRRQQAELTLTEEQALRATRLQRLCAAIQYCVPGVPCLYYGDEECLDGGRDPFNRKPFEPSNIGLHNFYARLGEIRSSSPALTGGSMQILTPSADVFIILRQAGNEKIACVINRSDDYYTVPFSGTPLLGGCEANLVTPMSVEIFKLT
;
A
#
# COMPACT_ATOMS: atom_id res chain seq x y z
N MET A 1 -32.64 3.20 -13.14
CA MET A 1 -32.72 4.26 -12.12
C MET A 1 -33.82 5.21 -12.56
N ASP A 2 -34.71 5.59 -11.64
CA ASP A 2 -35.64 6.68 -11.91
C ASP A 2 -34.85 7.97 -12.14
N ALA A 3 -35.23 8.77 -13.13
CA ALA A 3 -34.55 10.01 -13.44
C ALA A 3 -34.58 10.95 -12.22
N VAL A 4 -33.41 11.38 -11.74
CA VAL A 4 -33.35 12.34 -10.63
C VAL A 4 -33.88 13.66 -11.16
N THR A 5 -35.04 14.09 -10.66
CA THR A 5 -35.63 15.38 -11.05
C THR A 5 -35.24 16.44 -10.03
N ARG A 6 -34.75 17.60 -10.48
CA ARG A 6 -34.36 18.73 -9.63
C ARG A 6 -35.01 20.02 -10.09
N ILE A 7 -35.07 20.97 -9.16
CA ILE A 7 -35.42 22.35 -9.45
C ILE A 7 -34.15 23.18 -9.36
N ALA A 8 -33.79 23.87 -10.44
CA ALA A 8 -32.76 24.91 -10.41
C ALA A 8 -33.42 26.27 -10.66
N LYS A 9 -32.78 27.33 -10.16
CA LYS A 9 -33.33 28.69 -10.21
C LYS A 9 -32.43 29.64 -10.98
N THR A 10 -33.06 30.55 -11.72
CA THR A 10 -32.47 31.80 -12.22
C THR A 10 -33.01 32.95 -11.38
N CYS A 11 -32.36 34.11 -11.38
CA CYS A 11 -32.90 35.31 -10.74
C CYS A 11 -32.66 36.56 -11.59
N GLY A 12 -33.53 37.56 -11.42
CA GLY A 12 -33.40 38.86 -12.11
C GLY A 12 -32.55 39.87 -11.35
N GLY A 13 -32.32 39.66 -10.04
CA GLY A 13 -31.55 40.55 -9.19
C GLY A 13 -31.20 39.92 -7.84
N TYR A 14 -30.36 40.62 -7.07
CA TYR A 14 -30.01 40.26 -5.71
C TYR A 14 -29.62 41.51 -4.89
N ASP A 15 -29.84 41.45 -3.58
CA ASP A 15 -29.32 42.42 -2.60
C ASP A 15 -28.30 41.76 -1.67
N GLU A 16 -27.24 42.50 -1.35
CA GLU A 16 -26.25 42.14 -0.34
C GLU A 16 -26.67 42.68 1.03
N LEU A 17 -26.89 41.78 1.98
CA LEU A 17 -27.31 42.10 3.33
C LEU A 17 -26.15 41.83 4.28
N TRP A 18 -25.60 42.89 4.88
CA TRP A 18 -24.53 42.79 5.85
C TRP A 18 -25.08 42.85 7.27
N SER A 19 -24.81 41.81 8.06
CA SER A 19 -25.14 41.80 9.49
C SER A 19 -24.19 42.69 10.29
N HIS A 20 -24.59 43.03 11.53
CA HIS A 20 -23.77 43.86 12.42
C HIS A 20 -22.44 43.23 12.83
N ASP A 21 -22.33 41.90 12.77
CA ASP A 21 -21.09 41.13 12.96
C ASP A 21 -20.28 40.92 11.66
N GLY A 22 -20.67 41.57 10.56
CA GLY A 22 -19.92 41.58 9.30
C GLY A 22 -20.12 40.35 8.42
N ARG A 23 -21.20 39.58 8.61
CA ARG A 23 -21.54 38.45 7.74
C ARG A 23 -22.40 38.94 6.57
N LEU A 24 -22.04 38.49 5.37
CA LEU A 24 -22.79 38.73 4.15
C LEU A 24 -23.86 37.64 3.97
N SER A 25 -25.10 38.04 3.70
CA SER A 25 -26.14 37.16 3.16
C SER A 25 -26.74 37.77 1.90
N ILE A 26 -27.26 36.92 1.01
CA ILE A 26 -27.78 37.33 -0.29
C ILE A 26 -29.29 37.11 -0.32
N ALA A 27 -30.04 38.16 -0.68
CA ALA A 27 -31.47 38.07 -0.95
C ALA A 27 -31.72 38.14 -2.46
N TYR A 28 -32.26 37.07 -3.04
CA TYR A 28 -32.52 36.98 -4.48
C TYR A 28 -33.94 37.44 -4.83
N HIS A 29 -34.09 38.14 -5.96
CA HIS A 29 -35.37 38.66 -6.47
C HIS A 29 -35.64 38.14 -7.89
N ASP A 30 -36.91 38.18 -8.29
CA ASP A 30 -37.37 37.72 -9.61
C ASP A 30 -36.92 36.27 -9.93
N GLU A 31 -36.96 35.40 -8.92
CA GLU A 31 -36.59 34.00 -9.08
C GLU A 31 -37.54 33.27 -10.04
N ARG A 32 -36.97 32.49 -10.95
CA ARG A 32 -37.71 31.55 -11.80
C ARG A 32 -37.16 30.15 -11.59
N SER A 33 -38.06 29.20 -11.37
CA SER A 33 -37.74 27.80 -11.14
C SER A 33 -37.91 27.01 -12.42
N TYR A 34 -36.96 26.12 -12.69
CA TYR A 34 -36.94 25.22 -13.84
C TYR A 34 -36.75 23.79 -13.36
N GLN A 35 -37.49 22.85 -13.95
CA GLN A 35 -37.32 21.42 -13.75
C GLN A 35 -36.23 20.87 -14.66
N LEU A 36 -35.37 20.06 -14.08
CA LEU A 36 -34.31 19.33 -14.77
C LEU A 36 -34.38 17.86 -14.43
N SER A 37 -33.98 17.00 -15.36
CA SER A 37 -33.75 15.59 -15.13
C SER A 37 -32.27 15.24 -15.27
N PHE A 38 -31.82 14.26 -14.50
CA PHE A 38 -30.51 13.62 -14.64
C PHE A 38 -30.71 12.14 -14.99
N ASP A 39 -30.11 11.71 -16.09
CA ASP A 39 -30.22 10.34 -16.61
C ASP A 39 -29.12 9.39 -16.08
N GLY A 40 -28.25 9.89 -15.20
CA GLY A 40 -27.07 9.17 -14.69
C GLY A 40 -25.75 9.66 -15.31
N GLN A 41 -25.82 10.40 -16.43
CA GLN A 41 -24.65 11.00 -17.08
C GLN A 41 -24.83 12.50 -17.34
N ASN A 42 -26.01 12.92 -17.81
CA ASN A 42 -26.26 14.27 -18.30
C ASN A 42 -27.47 14.89 -17.63
N TRP A 43 -27.38 16.20 -17.39
CA TRP A 43 -28.52 17.03 -16.98
C TRP A 43 -29.25 17.58 -18.19
N SER A 44 -30.57 17.53 -18.17
CA SER A 44 -31.44 18.08 -19.21
C SER A 44 -32.52 18.97 -18.61
N VAL A 45 -32.76 20.13 -19.21
CA VAL A 45 -33.84 21.05 -18.80
C VAL A 45 -35.16 20.57 -19.43
N LEU A 46 -36.18 20.35 -18.60
CA LEU A 46 -37.50 19.89 -19.05
C LEU A 46 -38.40 21.06 -19.45
N ASP A 47 -38.21 22.21 -18.83
CA ASP A 47 -38.97 23.42 -19.11
C ASP A 47 -38.43 24.18 -20.33
N ALA A 48 -39.30 24.97 -20.97
CA ALA A 48 -38.91 25.81 -22.10
C ALA A 48 -37.99 26.96 -21.63
N ALA A 49 -36.74 26.94 -22.09
CA ALA A 49 -35.73 27.96 -21.83
C ALA A 49 -34.86 28.20 -23.07
N ASP A 50 -34.27 29.39 -23.20
CA ASP A 50 -33.30 29.67 -24.25
C ASP A 50 -31.96 28.96 -23.97
N LYS A 51 -31.09 28.91 -24.98
CA LYS A 51 -29.82 28.17 -24.90
C LYS A 51 -28.92 28.61 -23.74
N ASN A 52 -28.83 29.91 -23.46
CA ASN A 52 -27.96 30.43 -22.40
C ASN A 52 -28.51 30.07 -21.03
N THR A 53 -29.83 30.22 -20.86
CA THR A 53 -30.53 29.79 -19.64
C THR A 53 -30.35 28.28 -19.41
N CYS A 54 -30.50 27.44 -20.44
CA CYS A 54 -30.25 26.00 -20.33
C CYS A 54 -28.82 25.69 -19.89
N THR A 55 -27.83 26.39 -20.46
CA THR A 55 -26.41 26.19 -20.14
C THR A 55 -26.13 26.48 -18.66
N TYR A 56 -26.62 27.62 -18.14
CA TYR A 56 -26.47 27.96 -16.73
C TYR A 56 -27.22 26.97 -15.81
N LEU A 57 -28.46 26.59 -16.15
CA LEU A 57 -29.25 25.67 -15.32
C LEU A 57 -28.59 24.29 -15.21
N ILE A 58 -28.03 23.75 -16.31
CA ILE A 58 -27.27 22.50 -16.31
C ILE A 58 -26.03 22.62 -15.40
N CYS A 59 -25.29 23.72 -15.53
CA CYS A 59 -24.12 24.00 -14.69
C CYS A 59 -24.49 24.06 -13.19
N SER A 60 -25.50 24.85 -12.85
CA SER A 60 -25.97 25.02 -11.47
C SER A 60 -26.48 23.69 -10.89
N ALA A 61 -27.21 22.89 -11.67
CA ALA A 61 -27.68 21.58 -11.23
C ALA A 61 -26.51 20.60 -10.98
N ALA A 62 -25.51 20.56 -11.86
CA ALA A 62 -24.34 19.71 -11.68
C ALA A 62 -23.53 20.08 -10.43
N ILE A 63 -23.28 21.38 -10.21
CA ILE A 63 -22.54 21.89 -9.04
C ILE A 63 -23.30 21.61 -7.74
N ASN A 64 -24.59 21.96 -7.68
CA ASN A 64 -25.41 21.71 -6.50
C ASN A 64 -25.52 20.23 -6.19
N TYR A 65 -25.66 19.39 -7.22
CA TYR A 65 -25.66 17.94 -7.06
C TYR A 65 -24.34 17.42 -6.49
N ALA A 66 -23.20 17.91 -6.98
CA ALA A 66 -21.88 17.52 -6.47
C ALA A 66 -21.69 17.93 -4.99
N VAL A 67 -22.04 19.16 -4.64
CA VAL A 67 -21.97 19.67 -3.25
C VAL A 67 -22.88 18.88 -2.32
N GLU A 68 -24.10 18.58 -2.75
CA GLU A 68 -25.03 17.78 -1.96
C GLU A 68 -24.56 16.33 -1.81
N ARG A 69 -24.06 15.70 -2.88
CA ARG A 69 -23.50 14.34 -2.84
C ARG A 69 -22.32 14.26 -1.89
N CYS A 70 -21.44 15.25 -1.91
CA CYS A 70 -20.32 15.37 -0.99
C CYS A 70 -20.80 15.39 0.47
N ARG A 71 -21.77 16.26 0.79
CA ARG A 71 -22.36 16.38 2.14
C ARG A 71 -23.10 15.13 2.58
N ASN A 72 -23.93 14.55 1.70
CA ASN A 72 -24.69 13.34 1.99
C ASN A 72 -23.78 12.12 2.19
N SER A 73 -22.56 12.16 1.65
CA SER A 73 -21.52 11.14 1.89
C SER A 73 -20.73 11.39 3.18
N GLY A 74 -21.03 12.45 3.94
CA GLY A 74 -20.32 12.79 5.17
C GLY A 74 -18.91 13.36 4.96
N LEU A 75 -18.56 13.76 3.74
CA LEU A 75 -17.23 14.25 3.38
C LEU A 75 -17.12 15.79 3.53
N SER A 76 -15.89 16.28 3.78
CA SER A 76 -15.61 17.71 3.72
C SER A 76 -15.81 18.25 2.29
N LEU A 77 -16.11 19.54 2.16
CA LEU A 77 -16.32 20.15 0.84
C LEU A 77 -15.06 20.17 -0.05
N ASP A 78 -13.89 19.84 0.50
CA ASP A 78 -12.68 19.65 -0.30
C ASP A 78 -12.83 18.47 -1.27
N PHE A 79 -13.71 17.51 -0.99
CA PHE A 79 -14.03 16.37 -1.87
C PHE A 79 -15.06 16.69 -2.95
N VAL A 80 -15.57 17.92 -3.07
CA VAL A 80 -16.56 18.27 -4.12
C VAL A 80 -16.05 17.93 -5.53
N HIS A 81 -14.74 18.07 -5.76
CA HIS A 81 -14.11 17.73 -7.03
C HIS A 81 -14.34 16.27 -7.47
N GLU A 82 -14.54 15.33 -6.52
CA GLU A 82 -14.82 13.92 -6.80
C GLU A 82 -16.21 13.68 -7.39
N PHE A 83 -17.15 14.59 -7.13
CA PHE A 83 -18.55 14.46 -7.53
C PHE A 83 -18.90 15.31 -8.74
N LEU A 84 -17.96 16.14 -9.22
CA LEU A 84 -18.15 16.90 -10.44
C LEU A 84 -18.10 15.97 -11.67
N PRO A 85 -18.82 16.31 -12.75
CA PRO A 85 -18.72 15.58 -14.01
C PRO A 85 -17.29 15.68 -14.57
N LYS A 86 -16.85 14.64 -15.28
CA LYS A 86 -15.52 14.60 -15.92
C LYS A 86 -15.28 15.78 -16.87
N GLU A 87 -16.32 16.26 -17.53
CA GLU A 87 -16.28 17.43 -18.42
C GLU A 87 -16.48 18.75 -17.65
N CYS A 88 -15.83 18.88 -16.50
CA CYS A 88 -15.98 20.04 -15.61
C CYS A 88 -15.59 21.38 -16.27
N LYS A 89 -14.77 21.35 -17.34
CA LYS A 89 -14.38 22.54 -18.12
C LYS A 89 -15.57 23.28 -18.75
N THR A 90 -16.73 22.64 -18.86
CA THR A 90 -17.96 23.26 -19.38
C THR A 90 -18.77 23.99 -18.30
N LEU A 91 -18.42 23.79 -17.02
CA LEU A 91 -19.06 24.44 -15.90
C LEU A 91 -18.47 25.84 -15.67
N ILE A 92 -19.20 26.65 -14.92
CA ILE A 92 -18.85 28.05 -14.61
C ILE A 92 -18.21 28.08 -13.22
N PRO A 93 -16.90 28.36 -13.07
CA PRO A 93 -16.22 28.40 -11.77
C PRO A 93 -16.87 29.36 -10.77
N ALA A 94 -17.35 30.51 -11.24
CA ALA A 94 -18.07 31.47 -10.41
C ALA A 94 -19.38 30.92 -9.82
N GLU A 95 -20.03 29.92 -10.44
CA GLU A 95 -21.23 29.31 -9.87
C GLU A 95 -20.86 28.41 -8.68
N LEU A 96 -19.73 27.69 -8.75
CA LEU A 96 -19.24 26.95 -7.59
C LEU A 96 -18.84 27.91 -6.48
N LEU A 97 -18.17 29.02 -6.81
CA LEU A 97 -17.86 30.05 -5.84
C LEU A 97 -19.13 30.59 -5.15
N ARG A 98 -20.18 30.89 -5.93
CA ARG A 98 -21.48 31.33 -5.40
C ARG A 98 -22.05 30.32 -4.41
N VAL A 99 -22.13 29.04 -4.79
CA VAL A 99 -22.67 27.98 -3.92
C VAL A 99 -21.86 27.85 -2.63
N LEU A 100 -20.53 27.92 -2.71
CA LEU A 100 -19.66 27.81 -1.54
C LEU A 100 -19.79 29.01 -0.59
N LEU A 101 -19.90 30.22 -1.13
CA LEU A 101 -20.06 31.43 -0.32
C LEU A 101 -21.48 31.54 0.25
N ASP A 102 -22.47 31.55 -0.64
CA ASP A 102 -23.84 31.95 -0.31
C ASP A 102 -24.60 30.79 0.34
N ASP A 103 -24.44 29.56 -0.16
CA ASP A 103 -25.23 28.39 0.28
C ASP A 103 -24.48 27.53 1.31
N CYS A 104 -23.14 27.63 1.35
CA CYS A 104 -22.30 26.87 2.29
C CYS A 104 -21.65 27.73 3.37
N GLY A 105 -21.62 29.06 3.22
CA GLY A 105 -21.09 29.98 4.22
C GLY A 105 -19.57 29.95 4.38
N LEU A 106 -18.82 29.53 3.36
CA LEU A 106 -17.35 29.50 3.41
C LEU A 106 -16.77 30.91 3.30
N GLY A 107 -15.58 31.11 3.89
CA GLY A 107 -14.77 32.29 3.62
C GLY A 107 -14.27 32.31 2.16
N ILE A 108 -14.04 33.50 1.62
CA ILE A 108 -13.60 33.68 0.22
C ILE A 108 -12.32 32.93 -0.10
N TYR A 109 -11.38 32.84 0.84
CA TYR A 109 -10.13 32.11 0.65
C TYR A 109 -10.36 30.61 0.47
N ASP A 110 -11.08 29.98 1.41
CA ASP A 110 -11.38 28.55 1.38
C ASP A 110 -12.24 28.19 0.16
N ALA A 111 -13.21 29.04 -0.18
CA ALA A 111 -14.03 28.85 -1.36
C ALA A 111 -13.20 28.93 -2.66
N CYS A 112 -12.26 29.88 -2.76
CA CYS A 112 -11.32 29.95 -3.89
C CYS A 112 -10.42 28.71 -3.95
N ALA A 113 -9.93 28.21 -2.81
CA ALA A 113 -9.10 27.00 -2.78
C ALA A 113 -9.85 25.77 -3.33
N ILE A 114 -11.12 25.59 -2.97
CA ILE A 114 -11.98 24.53 -3.52
C ILE A 114 -12.22 24.75 -5.03
N VAL A 115 -12.46 25.98 -5.47
CA VAL A 115 -12.62 26.29 -6.90
C VAL A 115 -11.35 25.97 -7.69
N VAL A 116 -10.17 26.31 -7.16
CA VAL A 116 -8.86 25.96 -7.75
C VAL A 116 -8.68 24.45 -7.82
N ARG A 117 -9.06 23.73 -6.77
CA ARG A 117 -9.04 22.27 -6.76
C ARG A 117 -9.94 21.64 -7.84
N CYS A 118 -11.15 22.18 -8.03
CA CYS A 118 -12.12 21.63 -8.98
C CYS A 118 -11.79 21.92 -10.45
N PHE A 119 -11.17 23.06 -10.74
CA PHE A 119 -10.99 23.56 -12.12
C PHE A 119 -9.52 23.73 -12.54
N GLY A 120 -8.55 23.60 -11.64
CA GLY A 120 -7.13 23.79 -11.95
C GLY A 120 -6.87 25.15 -12.58
N SER A 121 -6.12 25.17 -13.69
CA SER A 121 -5.85 26.41 -14.45
C SER A 121 -7.11 27.05 -15.03
N ASP A 122 -8.20 26.30 -15.20
CA ASP A 122 -9.46 26.82 -15.78
C ASP A 122 -10.29 27.63 -14.76
N SER A 123 -9.84 27.77 -13.51
CA SER A 123 -10.52 28.59 -12.48
C SER A 123 -10.61 30.07 -12.86
N ALA A 124 -9.62 30.62 -13.57
CA ALA A 124 -9.60 32.01 -14.01
C ALA A 124 -10.30 32.17 -15.38
N ALA A 125 -11.61 31.92 -15.40
CA ALA A 125 -12.42 32.06 -16.61
C ALA A 125 -12.73 33.54 -16.96
N PRO A 126 -12.95 33.86 -18.26
CA PRO A 126 -13.41 35.18 -18.65
C PRO A 126 -14.82 35.47 -18.13
N GLU A 127 -15.15 36.75 -17.93
CA GLU A 127 -16.52 37.16 -17.61
C GLU A 127 -17.50 36.76 -18.72
N ILE A 128 -18.71 36.37 -18.33
CA ILE A 128 -19.74 35.84 -19.23
C ILE A 128 -20.88 36.87 -19.31
N PRO A 129 -20.91 37.76 -20.33
CA PRO A 129 -21.83 38.91 -20.33
C PRO A 129 -23.31 38.55 -20.30
N TRP A 130 -23.69 37.46 -20.97
CA TRP A 130 -25.08 36.99 -21.00
C TRP A 130 -25.58 36.48 -19.64
N LEU A 131 -24.67 36.17 -18.71
CA LEU A 131 -25.05 35.62 -17.41
C LEU A 131 -25.71 36.68 -16.52
N HIS A 132 -25.44 37.99 -16.74
CA HIS A 132 -26.08 39.07 -15.98
C HIS A 132 -27.60 39.07 -16.07
N SER A 133 -28.17 38.66 -17.21
CA SER A 133 -29.62 38.61 -17.39
C SER A 133 -30.29 37.36 -16.81
N ILE A 134 -29.51 36.37 -16.35
CA ILE A 134 -29.98 35.04 -15.91
C ILE A 134 -29.63 34.79 -14.43
N GLN A 135 -28.41 35.13 -14.04
CA GLN A 135 -27.89 34.99 -12.69
C GLN A 135 -26.84 36.09 -12.42
N PRO A 136 -27.27 37.33 -12.12
CA PRO A 136 -26.38 38.48 -11.93
C PRO A 136 -25.37 38.29 -10.79
N ARG A 137 -25.69 37.52 -9.74
CA ARG A 137 -24.76 37.24 -8.64
C ARG A 137 -23.55 36.45 -9.14
N THR A 138 -23.79 35.35 -9.87
CA THR A 138 -22.72 34.52 -10.45
C THR A 138 -21.90 35.31 -11.46
N ALA A 139 -22.54 36.13 -12.30
CA ALA A 139 -21.84 36.99 -13.26
C ALA A 139 -20.83 37.93 -12.57
N ASN A 140 -21.28 38.62 -11.52
CA ASN A 140 -20.41 39.53 -10.74
C ASN A 140 -19.30 38.78 -9.99
N LEU A 141 -19.58 37.57 -9.51
CA LEU A 141 -18.60 36.75 -8.79
C LEU A 141 -17.44 36.28 -9.67
N GLN A 142 -17.56 36.24 -11.00
CA GLN A 142 -16.43 35.87 -11.86
C GLN A 142 -15.28 36.88 -11.77
N ALA A 143 -15.59 38.18 -11.77
CA ALA A 143 -14.59 39.22 -11.56
C ALA A 143 -14.00 39.16 -10.14
N VAL A 144 -14.83 38.87 -9.13
CA VAL A 144 -14.39 38.69 -7.73
C VAL A 144 -13.43 37.51 -7.63
N LEU A 145 -13.75 36.38 -8.25
CA LEU A 145 -12.90 35.19 -8.30
C LEU A 145 -11.54 35.53 -8.92
N ASN A 146 -11.52 36.10 -10.12
CA ASN A 146 -10.27 36.42 -10.82
C ASN A 146 -9.38 37.38 -9.99
N ASN A 147 -9.99 38.40 -9.37
CA ASN A 147 -9.27 39.31 -8.49
C ASN A 147 -8.78 38.64 -7.21
N ALA A 148 -9.57 37.76 -6.61
CA ALA A 148 -9.20 37.01 -5.41
C ALA A 148 -8.04 36.05 -5.69
N LEU A 149 -8.09 35.29 -6.79
CA LEU A 149 -7.01 34.38 -7.20
C LEU A 149 -5.68 35.13 -7.35
N LYS A 150 -5.71 36.29 -8.01
CA LYS A 150 -4.54 37.17 -8.16
C LYS A 150 -4.07 37.77 -6.83
N SER A 151 -4.98 38.29 -6.02
CA SER A 151 -4.65 38.97 -4.76
C SER A 151 -4.06 38.02 -3.72
N PHE A 152 -4.62 36.81 -3.62
CA PHE A 152 -4.11 35.77 -2.72
C PHE A 152 -2.87 35.05 -3.28
N GLY A 153 -2.54 35.24 -4.55
CA GLY A 153 -1.40 34.59 -5.21
C GLY A 153 -1.59 33.09 -5.40
N PHE A 154 -2.80 32.67 -5.80
CA PHE A 154 -3.07 31.27 -6.12
C PHE A 154 -2.26 30.80 -7.33
N ALA A 155 -1.85 29.53 -7.25
CA ALA A 155 -1.15 28.81 -8.30
C ALA A 155 -1.54 27.33 -8.27
N VAL A 156 -1.27 26.62 -9.36
CA VAL A 156 -1.60 25.21 -9.56
C VAL A 156 -0.36 24.43 -9.96
N HIS A 157 -0.20 23.28 -9.32
CA HIS A 157 0.71 22.20 -9.69
C HIS A 157 0.01 20.87 -9.44
N ASP A 158 0.06 19.96 -10.39
CA ASP A 158 -0.36 18.57 -10.20
C ASP A 158 0.80 17.64 -10.56
N ALA A 159 1.33 16.92 -9.57
CA ALA A 159 2.46 16.03 -9.75
C ALA A 159 2.16 14.82 -10.65
N TYR A 160 0.88 14.54 -10.96
CA TYR A 160 0.44 13.45 -11.83
C TYR A 160 0.03 13.92 -13.23
N ASP A 161 0.19 15.20 -13.55
CA ASP A 161 -0.07 15.76 -14.88
C ASP A 161 1.25 16.20 -15.55
N GLU A 162 1.47 15.70 -16.77
CA GLU A 162 2.68 15.95 -17.56
C GLU A 162 2.90 17.43 -17.90
N ALA A 163 1.84 18.24 -17.87
CA ALA A 163 1.93 19.70 -18.05
C ALA A 163 2.71 20.38 -16.91
N TYR A 164 2.65 19.80 -15.70
CA TYR A 164 3.27 20.37 -14.50
C TYR A 164 4.54 19.62 -14.07
N ARG A 165 4.70 18.36 -14.45
CA ARG A 165 5.86 17.54 -14.08
C ARG A 165 6.26 16.61 -15.23
N SER A 166 7.53 16.65 -15.62
CA SER A 166 8.07 15.73 -16.62
C SER A 166 9.49 15.28 -16.25
N PRO A 167 9.79 13.97 -16.22
CA PRO A 167 8.86 12.86 -16.34
C PRO A 167 7.97 12.69 -15.10
N LEU A 168 6.85 11.96 -15.25
CA LEU A 168 6.00 11.59 -14.12
C LEU A 168 6.70 10.56 -13.23
N GLY A 169 6.41 10.65 -11.93
CA GLY A 169 6.82 9.66 -10.93
C GLY A 169 8.32 9.62 -10.60
N ALA A 170 8.78 8.49 -10.07
CA ALA A 170 10.16 8.26 -9.66
C ALA A 170 11.11 8.25 -10.86
N VAL A 171 12.32 8.79 -10.70
CA VAL A 171 13.27 9.01 -11.81
C VAL A 171 14.64 8.42 -11.49
N GLU A 172 15.40 8.06 -12.53
CA GLU A 172 16.80 7.67 -12.36
C GLU A 172 17.67 8.88 -12.04
N ASP A 173 18.75 8.68 -11.29
CA ASP A 173 19.78 9.70 -11.13
C ASP A 173 20.37 10.14 -12.48
N GLY A 174 20.63 11.43 -12.57
CA GLY A 174 21.04 12.12 -13.79
C GLY A 174 19.94 12.29 -14.86
N SER A 175 18.67 12.01 -14.55
CA SER A 175 17.53 12.36 -15.41
C SER A 175 17.17 13.84 -15.25
N GLU A 176 16.83 14.53 -16.34
CA GLU A 176 16.29 15.90 -16.23
C GLU A 176 14.84 15.86 -15.72
N VAL A 177 14.55 16.63 -14.67
CA VAL A 177 13.22 16.81 -14.11
C VAL A 177 12.78 18.24 -14.33
N LYS A 178 11.71 18.43 -15.09
CA LYS A 178 11.04 19.71 -15.30
C LYS A 178 9.81 19.81 -14.41
N LEU A 179 9.76 20.86 -13.60
CA LEU A 179 8.63 21.20 -12.75
C LEU A 179 8.08 22.56 -13.16
N CYS A 180 6.75 22.66 -13.21
CA CYS A 180 6.02 23.83 -13.66
C CYS A 180 4.86 24.12 -12.70
N ILE A 181 4.56 25.40 -12.53
CA ILE A 181 3.35 25.90 -11.86
C ILE A 181 2.63 26.87 -12.78
N HIS A 182 1.30 26.87 -12.71
CA HIS A 182 0.46 27.88 -13.37
C HIS A 182 -0.03 28.88 -12.33
N CYS A 183 0.12 30.18 -12.55
CA CYS A 183 -0.27 31.24 -11.63
C CYS A 183 -1.38 32.10 -12.21
N PHE A 184 -2.29 32.59 -11.37
CA PHE A 184 -3.40 33.48 -11.80
C PHE A 184 -3.03 34.98 -11.76
N GLY A 185 -1.73 35.29 -11.86
CA GLY A 185 -1.17 36.62 -11.60
C GLY A 185 -0.91 36.91 -10.12
N GLY A 186 -0.27 38.05 -9.84
CA GLY A 186 0.05 38.49 -8.46
C GLY A 186 1.30 37.85 -7.85
N VAL A 187 1.84 36.81 -8.48
CA VAL A 187 3.14 36.21 -8.20
C VAL A 187 4.23 36.95 -9.00
N LYS A 188 5.19 37.57 -8.31
CA LYS A 188 6.29 38.34 -8.93
C LYS A 188 7.48 37.48 -9.32
N SER A 189 7.76 36.47 -8.50
CA SER A 189 8.81 35.48 -8.74
C SER A 189 8.44 34.19 -8.02
N ALA A 190 8.94 33.07 -8.53
CA ALA A 190 8.80 31.77 -7.91
C ALA A 190 10.17 31.08 -7.82
N ALA A 191 10.37 30.31 -6.76
CA ALA A 191 11.53 29.46 -6.60
C ALA A 191 11.09 28.02 -6.30
N LEU A 192 11.79 27.05 -6.87
CA LEU A 192 11.66 25.64 -6.55
C LEU A 192 12.56 25.32 -5.36
N CYS A 193 11.98 24.86 -4.25
CA CYS A 193 12.73 24.38 -3.10
C CYS A 193 12.77 22.85 -3.13
N VAL A 194 13.95 22.26 -3.34
CA VAL A 194 14.18 20.80 -3.29
C VAL A 194 14.96 20.47 -2.03
N TYR A 195 14.50 19.50 -1.25
CA TYR A 195 15.10 19.18 0.04
C TYR A 195 15.03 17.69 0.37
N ALA A 196 15.91 17.27 1.26
CA ALA A 196 15.99 15.96 1.87
C ALA A 196 16.70 16.08 3.23
N ASP A 197 16.92 14.97 3.93
CA ASP A 197 17.67 15.01 5.18
C ASP A 197 19.11 15.52 4.96
N GLY A 198 19.48 16.60 5.65
CA GLY A 198 20.77 17.27 5.48
C GLY A 198 21.01 17.98 4.13
N TYR A 199 20.02 18.06 3.24
CA TYR A 199 20.13 18.71 1.92
C TYR A 199 18.98 19.67 1.65
N SER A 200 19.30 20.85 1.13
CA SER A 200 18.30 21.81 0.64
C SER A 200 18.91 22.66 -0.46
N ALA A 201 18.16 22.87 -1.53
CA ALA A 201 18.50 23.73 -2.64
C ALA A 201 17.28 24.55 -3.08
N GLU A 202 17.52 25.80 -3.46
CA GLU A 202 16.52 26.71 -4.00
C GLU A 202 16.95 27.09 -5.42
N TYR A 203 16.03 26.95 -6.39
CA TYR A 203 16.27 27.25 -7.80
C TYR A 203 15.28 28.32 -8.26
N ASP A 204 15.77 29.42 -8.81
CA ASP A 204 14.92 30.43 -9.43
C ASP A 204 14.19 29.83 -10.64
N MET A 205 12.87 30.04 -10.71
CA MET A 205 12.07 29.54 -11.81
C MET A 205 11.98 30.56 -12.96
N GLN A 206 12.03 30.07 -14.19
CA GLN A 206 11.85 30.87 -15.40
C GLN A 206 10.37 31.18 -15.60
N HIS A 207 10.05 32.45 -15.83
CA HIS A 207 8.70 32.94 -16.04
C HIS A 207 8.38 33.03 -17.54
N ASP A 208 7.29 32.40 -17.98
CA ASP A 208 6.76 32.48 -19.33
C ASP A 208 5.23 32.53 -19.31
N GLY A 209 4.65 33.66 -19.72
CA GLY A 209 3.21 33.91 -19.64
C GLY A 209 2.69 33.84 -18.21
N ASP A 210 1.77 32.92 -17.96
CA ASP A 210 1.19 32.65 -16.64
C ASP A 210 1.89 31.49 -15.91
N CYS A 211 3.02 30.99 -16.43
CA CYS A 211 3.68 29.81 -15.91
C CYS A 211 5.09 30.13 -15.38
N PHE A 212 5.48 29.45 -14.31
CA PHE A 212 6.87 29.39 -13.85
C PHE A 212 7.38 27.97 -13.99
N SER A 213 8.58 27.78 -14.52
CA SER A 213 9.17 26.45 -14.69
C SER A 213 10.64 26.39 -14.30
N CYS A 214 11.07 25.21 -13.83
CA CYS A 214 12.47 24.93 -13.50
C CYS A 214 12.81 23.50 -13.93
N GLY A 215 13.92 23.36 -14.65
CA GLY A 215 14.57 22.08 -14.90
C GLY A 215 15.72 21.89 -13.92
N PHE A 216 15.84 20.70 -13.33
CA PHE A 216 17.03 20.33 -12.55
C PHE A 216 17.36 18.85 -12.73
N VAL A 217 18.61 18.49 -12.44
CA VAL A 217 19.13 17.13 -12.61
C VAL A 217 19.63 16.62 -11.26
N PRO A 218 18.98 15.63 -10.63
CA PRO A 218 19.47 15.05 -9.40
C PRO A 218 20.64 14.11 -9.72
N GLU A 219 21.85 14.45 -9.26
CA GLU A 219 23.07 13.69 -9.61
C GLU A 219 23.23 12.35 -8.89
N LYS A 220 22.47 12.12 -7.81
CA LYS A 220 22.59 10.93 -6.96
C LYS A 220 21.21 10.42 -6.55
N PRO A 221 21.07 9.10 -6.29
CA PRO A 221 19.85 8.55 -5.75
C PRO A 221 19.56 9.12 -4.35
N ALA A 222 18.32 9.55 -4.14
CA ALA A 222 17.85 10.18 -2.92
C ALA A 222 16.32 10.16 -2.85
N ALA A 223 15.78 10.09 -1.62
CA ALA A 223 14.39 10.46 -1.36
C ALA A 223 14.33 11.98 -1.21
N LEU A 224 13.77 12.66 -2.21
CA LEU A 224 13.64 14.11 -2.24
C LEU A 224 12.19 14.53 -2.03
N TRP A 225 12.03 15.75 -1.52
CA TRP A 225 10.79 16.50 -1.53
C TRP A 225 11.00 17.80 -2.28
N TYR A 226 9.94 18.31 -2.89
CA TYR A 226 9.94 19.63 -3.46
C TYR A 226 8.68 20.42 -3.14
N ARG A 227 8.80 21.73 -3.11
CA ARG A 227 7.68 22.68 -3.01
C ARG A 227 8.04 23.97 -3.72
N PHE A 228 7.07 24.83 -3.94
CA PHE A 228 7.30 26.11 -4.60
C PHE A 228 7.15 27.25 -3.60
N LYS A 229 8.09 28.18 -3.62
CA LYS A 229 8.07 29.43 -2.88
C LYS A 229 7.61 30.53 -3.82
N LEU A 230 6.53 31.21 -3.47
CA LEU A 230 5.90 32.23 -4.29
C LEU A 230 6.07 33.60 -3.62
N CYS A 231 6.70 34.54 -4.30
CA CYS A 231 6.82 35.91 -3.83
C CYS A 231 5.66 36.74 -4.40
N THR A 232 4.75 37.17 -3.53
CA THR A 232 3.59 37.99 -3.90
C THR A 232 3.73 39.42 -3.37
N GLU A 233 2.78 40.30 -3.69
CA GLU A 233 2.71 41.64 -3.10
C GLU A 233 2.41 41.63 -1.60
N ASN A 234 1.72 40.58 -1.14
CA ASN A 234 1.27 40.41 0.24
C ASN A 234 2.27 39.59 1.09
N GLY A 235 3.41 39.21 0.52
CA GLY A 235 4.46 38.45 1.19
C GLY A 235 4.79 37.13 0.50
N GLU A 236 5.58 36.32 1.20
CA GLU A 236 5.98 34.99 0.75
C GLU A 236 4.90 33.96 1.09
N ARG A 237 4.58 33.13 0.10
CA ARG A 237 3.62 32.02 0.19
C ARG A 237 4.29 30.75 -0.29
N ARG A 238 3.71 29.59 0.02
CA ARG A 238 4.21 28.29 -0.45
C ARG A 238 3.12 27.49 -1.12
N LEU A 239 3.49 26.82 -2.21
CA LEU A 239 2.66 25.84 -2.88
C LEU A 239 3.17 24.46 -2.47
N CYS A 240 2.37 23.79 -1.64
CA CYS A 240 2.67 22.51 -1.00
C CYS A 240 1.76 21.42 -1.56
N VAL A 241 2.00 20.16 -1.18
CA VAL A 241 1.15 19.04 -1.58
C VAL A 241 -0.15 19.01 -0.76
N GLY A 242 -1.26 18.66 -1.39
CA GLY A 242 -2.54 18.39 -0.73
C GLY A 242 -2.60 16.99 -0.13
N ASN A 243 -3.74 16.67 0.50
CA ASN A 243 -3.95 15.39 1.18
C ASN A 243 -3.99 14.18 0.22
N ASP A 244 -4.24 14.41 -1.07
CA ASP A 244 -4.20 13.39 -2.13
C ASP A 244 -2.77 13.00 -2.55
N GLY A 245 -1.76 13.74 -2.07
CA GLY A 245 -0.37 13.51 -2.38
C GLY A 245 0.10 14.00 -3.75
N HIS A 246 -0.73 14.71 -4.54
CA HIS A 246 -0.35 15.12 -5.90
C HIS A 246 -0.78 16.51 -6.34
N PHE A 247 -1.93 17.02 -5.91
CA PHE A 247 -2.39 18.35 -6.32
C PHE A 247 -1.98 19.40 -5.30
N SER A 248 -1.68 20.60 -5.77
CA SER A 248 -1.18 21.68 -4.93
C SER A 248 -2.20 22.34 -4.03
N VAL A 249 -1.76 22.74 -2.84
CA VAL A 249 -2.48 23.64 -1.93
C VAL A 249 -1.59 24.83 -1.58
N LEU A 250 -2.16 26.03 -1.63
CA LEU A 250 -1.50 27.26 -1.22
C LEU A 250 -1.51 27.40 0.31
N SER A 251 -0.35 27.65 0.90
CA SER A 251 -0.16 27.74 2.34
C SER A 251 0.78 28.88 2.74
N ASP A 252 0.51 29.49 3.90
CA ASP A 252 1.43 30.42 4.56
C ASP A 252 2.52 29.66 5.34
N ALA A 253 2.26 28.41 5.71
CA ALA A 253 3.17 27.56 6.48
C ALA A 253 4.07 26.70 5.59
N ALA A 254 5.17 26.24 6.15
CA ALA A 254 6.10 25.31 5.51
C ALA A 254 5.57 23.87 5.59
N ASN A 255 4.40 23.61 4.99
CA ASN A 255 3.77 22.29 4.93
C ASN A 255 4.59 21.32 4.05
N ASP A 256 4.18 20.06 4.06
CA ASP A 256 4.80 18.96 3.32
C ASP A 256 4.93 19.27 1.83
N GLY A 257 6.03 18.80 1.24
CA GLY A 257 6.30 18.92 -0.20
C GLY A 257 5.82 17.70 -0.98
N PHE A 258 5.78 17.85 -2.29
CA PHE A 258 5.59 16.75 -3.22
C PHE A 258 6.80 15.81 -3.18
N ARG A 259 6.55 14.51 -3.27
CA ARG A 259 7.60 13.50 -3.25
C ARG A 259 8.26 13.33 -4.62
N LEU A 260 9.57 13.14 -4.59
CA LEU A 260 10.41 12.80 -5.74
C LEU A 260 11.44 11.75 -5.31
N THR A 261 11.18 10.50 -5.66
CA THR A 261 12.17 9.43 -5.48
C THR A 261 13.14 9.43 -6.66
N VAL A 262 14.41 9.62 -6.37
CA VAL A 262 15.51 9.48 -7.34
C VAL A 262 16.21 8.15 -7.04
N TYR A 263 16.20 7.22 -7.98
CA TYR A 263 16.80 5.89 -7.80
C TYR A 263 18.01 5.69 -8.71
N LYS A 264 18.84 4.70 -8.35
CA LYS A 264 20.05 4.36 -9.10
C LYS A 264 19.72 4.01 -10.55
N ARG A 265 20.37 4.69 -11.50
CA ARG A 265 20.30 4.40 -12.93
C ARG A 265 20.62 2.94 -13.23
N GLY A 266 19.80 2.33 -14.07
CA GLY A 266 19.92 0.92 -14.44
C GLY A 266 19.50 -0.05 -13.33
N PHE A 267 18.85 0.43 -12.26
CA PHE A 267 18.25 -0.46 -11.27
C PHE A 267 17.17 -1.34 -11.93
N THR A 268 17.32 -2.65 -11.77
CA THR A 268 16.36 -3.65 -12.24
C THR A 268 16.03 -4.62 -11.13
N THR A 269 14.83 -5.18 -11.19
CA THR A 269 14.36 -6.29 -10.35
C THR A 269 14.20 -7.56 -11.20
N PRO A 270 14.16 -8.76 -10.58
CA PRO A 270 13.98 -9.99 -11.35
C PRO A 270 12.62 -10.07 -12.06
N GLU A 271 12.64 -10.04 -13.39
CA GLU A 271 11.41 -9.98 -14.21
C GLU A 271 10.49 -11.19 -13.97
N TRP A 272 11.05 -12.36 -13.68
CA TRP A 272 10.24 -13.55 -13.40
C TRP A 272 9.35 -13.37 -12.16
N PHE A 273 9.74 -12.52 -11.22
CA PHE A 273 9.03 -12.31 -9.96
C PHE A 273 7.82 -11.40 -10.13
N ALA A 274 7.94 -10.36 -10.95
CA ALA A 274 6.87 -9.42 -11.25
C ALA A 274 5.62 -10.16 -11.78
N GLY A 275 4.45 -9.78 -11.28
CA GLY A 275 3.17 -10.32 -11.74
C GLY A 275 2.79 -11.71 -11.19
N ARG A 276 3.72 -12.47 -10.60
CA ARG A 276 3.42 -13.79 -10.01
C ARG A 276 2.60 -13.68 -8.72
N ILE A 277 2.07 -14.83 -8.29
CA ILE A 277 1.38 -15.00 -7.01
C ILE A 277 2.34 -15.68 -6.03
N MET A 278 2.50 -15.07 -4.87
CA MET A 278 3.28 -15.58 -3.75
C MET A 278 2.37 -16.23 -2.70
N TYR A 279 2.88 -17.30 -2.08
CA TYR A 279 2.22 -17.98 -0.97
C TYR A 279 3.20 -18.11 0.21
N GLN A 280 2.89 -17.50 1.34
CA GLN A 280 3.69 -17.55 2.56
C GLN A 280 3.29 -18.77 3.40
N ILE A 281 4.27 -19.61 3.75
CA ILE A 281 4.09 -20.81 4.57
C ILE A 281 4.85 -20.68 5.88
N PHE A 282 4.17 -20.95 6.98
CA PHE A 282 4.79 -21.24 8.27
C PHE A 282 5.06 -22.76 8.35
N PRO A 283 6.31 -23.25 8.23
CA PRO A 283 6.60 -24.64 7.92
C PRO A 283 6.02 -25.68 8.89
N ASP A 284 6.09 -25.44 10.20
CA ASP A 284 5.57 -26.39 11.22
C ASP A 284 4.03 -26.56 11.16
N ARG A 285 3.33 -25.60 10.55
CA ARG A 285 1.86 -25.51 10.57
C ARG A 285 1.23 -25.91 9.23
N PHE A 286 2.02 -26.45 8.30
CA PHE A 286 1.56 -26.83 6.97
C PHE A 286 2.28 -28.07 6.43
N GLY A 287 1.53 -29.01 5.87
CA GLY A 287 2.10 -30.23 5.27
C GLY A 287 2.71 -31.15 6.31
N PHE A 288 1.85 -31.88 7.03
CA PHE A 288 2.26 -32.67 8.19
C PHE A 288 2.83 -34.05 7.83
N GLU A 289 3.84 -34.48 8.59
CA GLU A 289 4.42 -35.82 8.59
C GLU A 289 4.87 -36.21 10.01
N ASP A 290 5.46 -37.40 10.16
CA ASP A 290 6.07 -37.83 11.43
C ASP A 290 7.32 -37.00 11.73
N ALA A 291 7.28 -36.24 12.82
CA ALA A 291 8.35 -35.39 13.32
C ALA A 291 9.16 -36.02 14.47
N SER A 292 8.88 -37.28 14.83
CA SER A 292 9.44 -37.92 16.04
C SER A 292 10.97 -37.91 16.08
N GLU A 293 11.64 -38.15 14.96
CA GLU A 293 13.10 -38.12 14.88
C GLU A 293 13.69 -36.73 15.20
N GLY A 294 13.08 -35.67 14.66
CA GLY A 294 13.49 -34.29 14.94
C GLY A 294 13.23 -33.88 16.39
N ILE A 295 12.13 -34.35 16.98
CA ILE A 295 11.82 -34.14 18.39
C ILE A 295 12.86 -34.82 19.28
N GLU A 296 13.23 -36.07 18.99
CA GLU A 296 14.27 -36.78 19.76
C GLU A 296 15.66 -36.14 19.58
N TYR A 297 15.97 -35.59 18.41
CA TYR A 297 17.18 -34.80 18.20
C TYR A 297 17.27 -33.61 19.17
N HIS A 298 16.22 -32.79 19.25
CA HIS A 298 16.19 -31.63 20.13
C HIS A 298 16.17 -32.01 21.61
N LYS A 299 15.50 -33.10 22.00
CA LYS A 299 15.61 -33.66 23.36
C LYS A 299 17.04 -34.11 23.70
N ALA A 300 17.77 -34.67 22.74
CA ALA A 300 19.16 -35.07 22.95
C ALA A 300 20.10 -33.87 23.17
N LEU A 301 19.71 -32.67 22.71
CA LEU A 301 20.37 -31.39 23.03
C LEU A 301 20.01 -30.84 24.42
N GLY A 302 19.16 -31.55 25.19
CA GLY A 302 18.71 -31.11 26.51
C GLY A 302 17.53 -30.14 26.47
N GLN A 303 16.90 -29.97 25.31
CA GLN A 303 15.70 -29.13 25.16
C GLN A 303 14.42 -29.90 25.50
N THR A 304 13.29 -29.19 25.50
CA THR A 304 11.97 -29.72 25.89
C THR A 304 10.91 -29.61 24.79
N PRO A 305 11.21 -29.94 23.53
CA PRO A 305 10.25 -29.80 22.44
C PRO A 305 9.00 -30.65 22.71
N GLU A 306 7.84 -30.14 22.35
CA GLU A 306 6.58 -30.88 22.45
C GLU A 306 5.91 -31.03 21.09
N LEU A 307 5.58 -32.27 20.75
CA LEU A 307 4.81 -32.60 19.56
C LEU A 307 3.34 -32.78 19.96
N HIS A 308 2.46 -31.99 19.34
CA HIS A 308 1.02 -32.15 19.45
C HIS A 308 0.56 -33.51 18.91
N GLY A 309 -0.43 -34.12 19.56
CA GLY A 309 -0.99 -35.40 19.12
C GLY A 309 -1.93 -35.27 17.92
N SER A 310 -2.44 -34.05 17.67
CA SER A 310 -3.36 -33.74 16.59
C SER A 310 -3.29 -32.27 16.21
N ILE A 311 -3.50 -31.97 14.92
CA ILE A 311 -3.62 -30.59 14.42
C ILE A 311 -4.84 -29.85 14.95
N ASN A 312 -5.82 -30.56 15.54
CA ASN A 312 -6.99 -29.94 16.15
C ASN A 312 -6.73 -29.44 17.58
N GLU A 313 -5.56 -29.74 18.14
CA GLU A 313 -5.17 -29.21 19.45
C GLU A 313 -4.93 -27.70 19.35
N PRO A 314 -5.35 -26.91 20.36
CA PRO A 314 -5.16 -25.47 20.34
C PRO A 314 -3.68 -25.11 20.43
N VAL A 315 -3.31 -24.01 19.78
CA VAL A 315 -1.95 -23.46 19.89
C VAL A 315 -1.61 -23.16 21.34
N ARG A 316 -0.39 -23.49 21.75
CA ARG A 316 0.07 -23.16 23.10
C ARG A 316 0.40 -21.68 23.20
N TRP A 317 -0.01 -21.07 24.29
CA TRP A 317 0.29 -19.67 24.60
C TRP A 317 0.60 -19.42 26.10
N LEU A 318 0.49 -20.46 26.93
CA LEU A 318 0.78 -20.45 28.37
C LEU A 318 2.04 -21.27 28.66
N PRO A 319 2.82 -20.89 29.70
CA PRO A 319 3.92 -21.71 30.18
C PRO A 319 3.42 -23.06 30.68
N ARG A 320 4.26 -24.09 30.53
CA ARG A 320 4.01 -25.40 31.14
C ARG A 320 4.15 -25.30 32.66
N SER A 321 3.65 -26.30 33.38
CA SER A 321 3.65 -26.30 34.85
C SER A 321 5.03 -26.21 35.50
N PHE A 322 6.08 -26.62 34.79
CA PHE A 322 7.47 -26.54 35.22
C PHE A 322 8.21 -25.31 34.69
N GLU A 323 7.60 -24.53 33.81
CA GLU A 323 8.17 -23.33 33.20
C GLU A 323 7.72 -22.08 33.93
N LYS A 324 8.62 -21.10 34.02
CA LYS A 324 8.30 -19.79 34.58
C LYS A 324 7.64 -18.88 33.53
N ASP A 325 8.15 -18.94 32.31
CA ASP A 325 7.79 -18.08 31.19
C ASP A 325 7.41 -18.96 29.99
N TYR A 326 6.55 -18.46 29.10
CA TYR A 326 6.09 -19.21 27.91
C TYR A 326 7.25 -19.43 26.93
N ALA A 327 7.42 -20.68 26.48
CA ALA A 327 8.34 -21.06 25.41
C ALA A 327 7.55 -21.47 24.14
N PRO A 328 7.91 -20.93 22.95
CA PRO A 328 7.28 -21.31 21.68
C PRO A 328 7.91 -22.60 21.11
N ASP A 329 7.95 -23.67 21.90
CA ASP A 329 8.57 -24.98 21.55
C ASP A 329 7.52 -26.09 21.37
N ASP A 330 6.28 -25.70 21.02
CA ASP A 330 5.20 -26.58 20.57
C ASP A 330 5.19 -26.75 19.04
N PHE A 331 5.11 -28.01 18.59
CA PHE A 331 5.22 -28.41 17.19
C PHE A 331 4.02 -29.25 16.75
N TYR A 332 3.61 -29.08 15.50
CA TYR A 332 2.54 -29.86 14.87
C TYR A 332 3.04 -30.87 13.84
N GLY A 333 4.34 -30.82 13.50
CA GLY A 333 4.97 -31.79 12.61
C GLY A 333 4.84 -31.44 11.12
N GLY A 334 4.62 -30.17 10.79
CA GLY A 334 4.80 -29.68 9.42
C GLY A 334 6.24 -29.89 8.93
N SER A 335 6.41 -30.20 7.64
CA SER A 335 7.70 -30.65 7.09
C SER A 335 7.92 -30.23 5.63
N LEU A 336 9.18 -30.22 5.18
CA LEU A 336 9.54 -29.91 3.78
C LEU A 336 8.97 -30.94 2.79
N ARG A 337 8.92 -32.21 3.19
CA ARG A 337 8.29 -33.28 2.39
C ARG A 337 6.78 -33.14 2.35
N GLY A 338 6.15 -32.72 3.44
CA GLY A 338 4.72 -32.40 3.46
C GLY A 338 4.37 -31.20 2.58
N ILE A 339 5.16 -30.11 2.63
CA ILE A 339 5.05 -28.99 1.68
C ILE A 339 5.18 -29.50 0.24
N THR A 340 6.17 -30.37 -0.03
CA THR A 340 6.37 -30.98 -1.35
C THR A 340 5.12 -31.72 -1.85
N LYS A 341 4.40 -32.44 -0.97
CA LYS A 341 3.15 -33.14 -1.32
C LYS A 341 2.00 -32.19 -1.64
N LYS A 342 2.02 -30.97 -1.09
CA LYS A 342 0.99 -29.93 -1.31
C LYS A 342 1.29 -29.00 -2.49
N LEU A 343 2.42 -29.17 -3.20
CA LEU A 343 2.71 -28.37 -4.40
C LEU A 343 1.58 -28.37 -5.47
N PRO A 344 0.87 -29.50 -5.74
CA PRO A 344 -0.27 -29.47 -6.68
C PRO A 344 -1.41 -28.56 -6.21
N TYR A 345 -1.71 -28.54 -4.91
CA TYR A 345 -2.70 -27.64 -4.31
C TYR A 345 -2.31 -26.18 -4.49
N LEU A 346 -1.05 -25.84 -4.22
CA LEU A 346 -0.54 -24.48 -4.43
C LEU A 346 -0.57 -24.09 -5.91
N LYS A 347 -0.31 -25.04 -6.81
CA LYS A 347 -0.39 -24.80 -8.26
C LYS A 347 -1.81 -24.47 -8.72
N GLU A 348 -2.82 -25.11 -8.14
CA GLU A 348 -4.25 -24.82 -8.40
C GLU A 348 -4.62 -23.39 -8.01
N LEU A 349 -4.06 -22.87 -6.92
CA LEU A 349 -4.19 -21.46 -6.50
C LEU A 349 -3.46 -20.46 -7.42
N GLY A 350 -2.77 -20.94 -8.47
CA GLY A 350 -1.97 -20.10 -9.37
C GLY A 350 -0.62 -19.68 -8.78
N VAL A 351 -0.19 -20.26 -7.64
CA VAL A 351 1.06 -19.90 -6.97
C VAL A 351 2.25 -20.13 -7.90
N GLY A 352 3.09 -19.10 -8.01
CA GLY A 352 4.36 -19.14 -8.74
C GLY A 352 5.59 -18.90 -7.85
N VAL A 353 5.36 -18.54 -6.58
CA VAL A 353 6.41 -18.29 -5.58
C VAL A 353 5.94 -18.80 -4.22
N ILE A 354 6.76 -19.55 -3.51
CA ILE A 354 6.57 -19.90 -2.10
C ILE A 354 7.59 -19.12 -1.30
N TYR A 355 7.12 -18.39 -0.29
CA TYR A 355 7.94 -17.80 0.76
C TYR A 355 7.83 -18.69 2.00
N LEU A 356 8.96 -19.24 2.44
CA LEU A 356 9.04 -20.01 3.68
C LEU A 356 9.51 -19.09 4.80
N ASN A 357 8.74 -19.01 5.89
CA ASN A 357 9.27 -18.59 7.19
C ASN A 357 10.50 -19.48 7.56
N PRO A 358 11.33 -19.10 8.56
CA PRO A 358 12.64 -19.70 8.76
C PRO A 358 12.59 -21.23 8.87
N ILE A 359 13.54 -21.88 8.18
CA ILE A 359 13.63 -23.35 8.06
C ILE A 359 14.91 -23.94 8.68
N PHE A 360 15.80 -23.08 9.14
CA PHE A 360 17.08 -23.50 9.71
C PHE A 360 16.90 -23.99 11.14
N GLU A 361 17.83 -24.82 11.60
CA GLU A 361 17.80 -25.41 12.94
C GLU A 361 17.61 -24.32 13.99
N ALA A 362 16.61 -24.51 14.84
CA ALA A 362 16.30 -23.61 15.95
C ALA A 362 15.52 -24.35 17.02
N ARG A 363 15.47 -23.78 18.22
CA ARG A 363 14.73 -24.38 19.35
C ARG A 363 13.22 -24.15 19.25
N SER A 364 12.80 -23.00 18.74
CA SER A 364 11.38 -22.65 18.64
C SER A 364 10.68 -23.22 17.41
N ASN A 365 9.35 -23.16 17.43
CA ASN A 365 8.50 -23.45 16.29
C ASN A 365 8.58 -22.42 15.16
N HIS A 366 8.97 -21.17 15.46
CA HIS A 366 9.06 -20.07 14.50
C HIS A 366 10.46 -19.94 13.88
N ARG A 367 11.49 -20.46 14.55
CA ARG A 367 12.87 -20.59 14.07
C ARG A 367 13.64 -19.29 13.79
N TYR A 368 13.13 -18.16 14.29
CA TYR A 368 13.85 -16.87 14.32
C TYR A 368 15.01 -16.87 15.33
N ASP A 369 14.97 -17.75 16.34
CA ASP A 369 16.07 -18.03 17.25
C ASP A 369 17.09 -19.02 16.64
N THR A 370 17.62 -18.69 15.46
CA THR A 370 18.44 -19.64 14.67
C THR A 370 19.63 -20.20 15.45
N SER A 371 19.69 -21.53 15.52
CA SER A 371 20.75 -22.30 16.16
C SER A 371 21.92 -22.61 15.21
N ASP A 372 21.63 -22.94 13.95
CA ASP A 372 22.64 -23.18 12.90
C ASP A 372 22.08 -22.84 11.50
N TYR A 373 22.61 -21.78 10.88
CA TYR A 373 22.22 -21.34 9.53
C TYR A 373 22.58 -22.34 8.42
N GLY A 374 23.55 -23.22 8.67
CA GLY A 374 24.03 -24.20 7.70
C GLY A 374 23.19 -25.47 7.62
N LYS A 375 22.18 -25.61 8.48
CA LYS A 375 21.45 -26.87 8.66
C LYS A 375 19.93 -26.65 8.70
N ILE A 376 19.20 -27.49 7.97
CA ILE A 376 17.74 -27.58 8.07
C ILE A 376 17.36 -28.12 9.45
N ASP A 377 16.33 -27.53 10.04
CA ASP A 377 15.81 -28.01 11.31
C ASP A 377 15.33 -29.47 11.22
N PRO A 378 15.82 -30.38 12.08
CA PRO A 378 15.50 -31.81 12.00
C PRO A 378 14.01 -32.16 12.15
N ILE A 379 13.17 -31.27 12.71
CA ILE A 379 11.70 -31.47 12.72
C ILE A 379 11.13 -31.28 11.32
N LEU A 380 11.68 -30.36 10.51
CA LEU A 380 11.22 -30.09 9.15
C LEU A 380 11.76 -31.09 8.12
N GLY A 381 12.93 -31.70 8.39
CA GLY A 381 13.58 -32.68 7.55
C GLY A 381 15.09 -32.47 7.47
N ASN A 382 15.67 -32.62 6.27
CA ASN A 382 17.10 -32.44 6.03
C ASN A 382 17.37 -31.65 4.74
N GLU A 383 18.64 -31.39 4.44
CA GLU A 383 19.07 -30.65 3.24
C GLU A 383 18.63 -31.32 1.94
N GLN A 384 18.63 -32.66 1.86
CA GLN A 384 18.19 -33.38 0.67
C GLN A 384 16.68 -33.21 0.43
N ASP A 385 15.88 -33.13 1.50
CA ASP A 385 14.45 -32.81 1.41
C ASP A 385 14.22 -31.39 0.89
N TYR A 386 15.05 -30.42 1.31
CA TYR A 386 15.02 -29.05 0.78
C TYR A 386 15.35 -28.99 -0.72
N VAL A 387 16.44 -29.65 -1.14
CA VAL A 387 16.83 -29.75 -2.56
C VAL A 387 15.71 -30.40 -3.38
N ASN A 388 15.09 -31.45 -2.84
CA ASN A 388 13.97 -32.14 -3.49
C ASN A 388 12.73 -31.25 -3.61
N LEU A 389 12.40 -30.47 -2.57
CA LEU A 389 11.32 -29.48 -2.60
C LEU A 389 11.57 -28.46 -3.70
N CYS A 390 12.75 -27.83 -3.72
CA CYS A 390 13.11 -26.83 -4.72
C CYS A 390 13.04 -27.40 -6.15
N ALA A 391 13.60 -28.59 -6.37
CA ALA A 391 13.59 -29.24 -7.67
C ALA A 391 12.17 -29.60 -8.17
N LYS A 392 11.29 -30.06 -7.28
CA LYS A 392 9.89 -30.38 -7.62
C LYS A 392 9.05 -29.12 -7.82
N ALA A 393 9.24 -28.09 -6.99
CA ALA A 393 8.61 -26.79 -7.14
C ALA A 393 8.99 -26.16 -8.50
N ALA A 394 10.27 -26.18 -8.86
CA ALA A 394 10.76 -25.66 -10.13
C ALA A 394 10.11 -26.33 -11.35
N ARG A 395 9.87 -27.66 -11.31
CA ARG A 395 9.16 -28.39 -12.37
C ARG A 395 7.71 -27.94 -12.56
N LEU A 396 7.11 -27.35 -11.53
CA LEU A 396 5.75 -26.76 -11.57
C LEU A 396 5.78 -25.24 -11.85
N GLY A 397 6.96 -24.67 -12.09
CA GLY A 397 7.15 -23.23 -12.27
C GLY A 397 7.06 -22.43 -10.98
N ILE A 398 7.25 -23.08 -9.83
CA ILE A 398 7.20 -22.45 -8.50
C ILE A 398 8.63 -22.21 -8.01
N CYS A 399 8.92 -20.95 -7.65
CA CYS A 399 10.19 -20.55 -7.04
C CYS A 399 10.09 -20.56 -5.51
N ILE A 400 11.17 -20.88 -4.80
CA ILE A 400 11.23 -20.86 -3.33
C ILE A 400 12.06 -19.66 -2.86
N ILE A 401 11.54 -18.88 -1.92
CA ILE A 401 12.22 -17.80 -1.22
C ILE A 401 12.35 -18.21 0.26
N ASN A 402 13.57 -18.08 0.80
CA ASN A 402 13.84 -18.38 2.21
C ASN A 402 13.77 -17.10 3.05
N ASP A 403 13.52 -17.26 4.35
CA ASP A 403 13.70 -16.19 5.34
C ASP A 403 15.15 -16.15 5.84
N GLY A 404 15.77 -14.96 5.80
CA GLY A 404 17.14 -14.68 6.20
C GLY A 404 17.16 -13.89 7.49
N VAL A 405 17.32 -14.60 8.62
CA VAL A 405 17.36 -14.03 9.96
C VAL A 405 18.78 -13.63 10.34
N PHE A 406 19.22 -12.48 9.85
CA PHE A 406 20.64 -12.07 9.94
C PHE A 406 20.93 -10.98 10.98
N SER A 407 19.92 -10.41 11.64
CA SER A 407 20.12 -9.40 12.71
C SER A 407 20.46 -10.02 14.07
N HIS A 408 20.05 -11.27 14.30
CA HIS A 408 20.26 -11.97 15.56
C HIS A 408 20.33 -13.48 15.35
N THR A 409 20.83 -14.17 16.37
CA THR A 409 20.84 -15.65 16.47
C THR A 409 20.02 -16.09 17.67
N GLY A 410 19.73 -17.39 17.82
CA GLY A 410 19.21 -17.92 19.08
C GLY A 410 20.28 -17.95 20.18
N ALA A 411 19.87 -17.73 21.43
CA ALA A 411 20.75 -17.92 22.58
C ALA A 411 21.20 -19.39 22.74
N ASP A 412 20.36 -20.32 22.27
CA ASP A 412 20.68 -21.74 22.17
C ASP A 412 21.19 -22.11 20.77
N SER A 413 22.36 -21.60 20.40
CA SER A 413 22.97 -21.78 19.07
C SER A 413 24.41 -22.30 19.15
N ILE A 414 24.94 -22.80 18.03
CA ILE A 414 26.36 -23.18 17.94
C ILE A 414 27.29 -21.97 18.10
N TYR A 415 26.77 -20.76 17.88
CA TYR A 415 27.48 -19.49 17.92
C TYR A 415 27.51 -18.87 19.32
N PHE A 416 26.35 -18.80 20.01
CA PHE A 416 26.22 -18.18 21.33
C PHE A 416 26.31 -19.19 22.48
N ASN A 417 25.68 -20.35 22.31
CA ASN A 417 25.68 -21.53 23.20
C ASN A 417 25.46 -21.25 24.70
N ARG A 418 24.42 -20.47 25.04
CA ARG A 418 24.12 -20.07 26.43
C ARG A 418 23.90 -21.25 27.37
N TYR A 419 23.29 -22.32 26.88
CA TYR A 419 22.88 -23.47 27.68
C TYR A 419 23.87 -24.65 27.61
N GLY A 420 24.91 -24.57 26.77
CA GLY A 420 25.87 -25.67 26.59
C GLY A 420 25.29 -26.88 25.84
N SER A 421 24.23 -26.68 25.06
CA SER A 421 23.57 -27.70 24.25
C SER A 421 24.45 -28.24 23.14
N TYR A 422 25.40 -27.42 22.65
CA TYR A 422 26.30 -27.76 21.55
C TYR A 422 27.73 -28.01 22.04
N PRO A 423 28.51 -28.87 21.35
CA PRO A 423 29.92 -29.11 21.68
C PRO A 423 30.84 -27.93 21.31
N THR A 424 30.36 -26.98 20.49
CA THR A 424 31.11 -25.78 20.10
C THR A 424 31.24 -24.82 21.28
N LEU A 425 32.40 -24.18 21.42
CA LEU A 425 32.60 -23.12 22.42
C LEU A 425 31.91 -21.85 21.95
N GLY A 426 30.75 -21.52 22.53
CA GLY A 426 29.95 -20.35 22.14
C GLY A 426 30.42 -19.05 22.79
N ALA A 427 29.98 -17.92 22.22
CA ALA A 427 30.33 -16.58 22.65
C ALA A 427 29.96 -16.29 24.11
N TYR A 428 28.85 -16.81 24.62
CA TYR A 428 28.42 -16.62 26.02
C TYR A 428 29.31 -17.35 27.02
N GLN A 429 29.94 -18.45 26.61
CA GLN A 429 30.69 -19.33 27.50
C GLN A 429 32.13 -18.87 27.72
N SER A 430 32.73 -18.18 26.74
CA SER A 430 34.11 -17.70 26.86
C SER A 430 34.42 -16.57 25.88
N THR A 431 35.19 -15.58 26.35
CA THR A 431 35.79 -14.54 25.50
C THR A 431 36.84 -15.07 24.52
N GLN A 432 37.24 -16.35 24.65
CA GLN A 432 38.11 -17.05 23.71
C GLN A 432 37.34 -17.76 22.58
N SER A 433 36.01 -17.72 22.59
CA SER A 433 35.21 -18.24 21.47
C SER A 433 35.52 -17.46 20.20
N GLN A 434 35.65 -18.16 19.06
CA GLN A 434 35.77 -17.53 17.74
C GLN A 434 34.55 -16.66 17.38
N PHE A 435 33.40 -16.94 18.00
CA PHE A 435 32.16 -16.20 17.79
C PHE A 435 32.00 -15.04 18.78
N TYR A 436 32.88 -14.91 19.79
CA TYR A 436 32.79 -13.81 20.76
C TYR A 436 32.73 -12.42 20.09
N PRO A 437 33.53 -12.11 19.04
CA PRO A 437 33.47 -10.83 18.34
C PRO A 437 32.18 -10.59 17.54
N TRP A 438 31.35 -11.62 17.36
CA TRP A 438 30.05 -11.49 16.69
C TRP A 438 29.01 -10.87 17.59
N TYR A 439 29.24 -10.70 18.88
CA TYR A 439 28.24 -10.18 19.82
C TYR A 439 28.81 -9.01 20.62
N ASP A 440 27.93 -8.15 21.11
CA ASP A 440 28.30 -7.02 21.96
C ASP A 440 27.91 -7.28 23.42
N PHE A 441 28.93 -7.42 24.28
CA PHE A 441 28.78 -7.62 25.72
C PHE A 441 29.16 -6.34 26.48
N ARG A 442 28.17 -5.72 27.13
CA ARG A 442 28.38 -4.62 28.08
C ARG A 442 29.01 -5.13 29.39
N HIS A 443 28.57 -6.29 29.86
CA HIS A 443 29.17 -6.99 31.00
C HIS A 443 29.07 -8.51 30.80
N PHE A 444 30.22 -9.15 30.57
CA PHE A 444 30.28 -10.57 30.27
C PHE A 444 29.94 -11.47 31.49
N PRO A 445 29.16 -12.55 31.33
CA PRO A 445 28.47 -12.98 30.11
C PRO A 445 27.01 -12.47 30.01
N ASP A 446 26.43 -11.93 31.08
CA ASP A 446 24.97 -11.78 31.23
C ASP A 446 24.36 -10.49 30.67
N ASP A 447 25.17 -9.51 30.32
CA ASP A 447 24.71 -8.22 29.80
C ASP A 447 25.24 -8.01 28.38
N TYR A 448 24.38 -8.27 27.40
CA TYR A 448 24.66 -8.21 25.97
C TYR A 448 23.51 -7.56 25.18
N ARG A 449 23.82 -7.11 23.97
CA ARG A 449 22.84 -6.55 23.03
C ARG A 449 21.84 -7.64 22.58
N CYS A 450 20.54 -7.36 22.69
CA CYS A 450 19.48 -8.31 22.42
C CYS A 450 18.34 -7.62 21.68
N TRP A 451 17.75 -8.33 20.72
CA TRP A 451 16.61 -7.82 19.97
C TRP A 451 15.46 -7.53 20.92
N TRP A 452 15.09 -6.25 21.05
CA TRP A 452 13.98 -5.77 21.88
C TRP A 452 14.04 -6.25 23.36
N ASN A 453 15.26 -6.44 23.88
CA ASN A 453 15.53 -7.01 25.22
C ASN A 453 15.10 -8.49 25.42
N PHE A 454 14.76 -9.21 24.35
CA PHE A 454 14.56 -10.66 24.41
C PHE A 454 15.91 -11.36 24.51
N ARG A 455 16.26 -11.82 25.72
CA ARG A 455 17.57 -12.45 25.99
C ARG A 455 17.85 -13.71 25.19
N ASP A 456 16.82 -14.32 24.61
CA ASP A 456 16.93 -15.49 23.75
C ASP A 456 17.31 -15.14 22.31
N LEU A 457 17.36 -13.86 21.95
CA LEU A 457 17.73 -13.34 20.63
C LEU A 457 18.93 -12.37 20.74
N PRO A 458 20.15 -12.87 21.04
CA PRO A 458 21.36 -12.06 21.01
C PRO A 458 21.61 -11.49 19.60
N GLU A 459 21.75 -10.16 19.53
CA GLU A 459 22.04 -9.45 18.29
C GLU A 459 23.48 -9.66 17.87
N VAL A 460 23.69 -9.91 16.58
CA VAL A 460 25.03 -10.03 16.01
C VAL A 460 25.58 -8.65 15.70
N ASN A 461 26.90 -8.48 15.69
CA ASN A 461 27.57 -7.31 15.15
C ASN A 461 27.76 -7.50 13.65
N GLU A 462 26.85 -6.91 12.88
CA GLU A 462 26.77 -7.06 11.43
C GLU A 462 27.95 -6.41 10.69
N GLN A 463 28.77 -5.61 11.39
CA GLN A 463 30.00 -5.02 10.86
C GLN A 463 31.23 -5.91 11.08
N ASN A 464 31.09 -7.01 11.82
CA ASN A 464 32.19 -7.93 12.05
C ASN A 464 32.58 -8.65 10.74
N GLU A 465 33.84 -8.53 10.33
CA GLU A 465 34.34 -9.12 9.08
C GLU A 465 34.13 -10.64 9.01
N SER A 466 34.42 -11.37 10.09
CA SER A 466 34.26 -12.84 10.09
C SER A 466 32.80 -13.29 10.02
N TRP A 467 31.88 -12.49 10.57
CA TRP A 467 30.44 -12.72 10.42
C TRP A 467 29.99 -12.40 9.00
N GLN A 468 30.41 -11.25 8.45
CA GLN A 468 30.07 -10.86 7.07
C GLN A 468 30.60 -11.89 6.07
N ASP A 469 31.82 -12.40 6.24
CA ASP A 469 32.36 -13.45 5.40
C ASP A 469 31.54 -14.74 5.50
N TYR A 470 31.14 -15.15 6.70
CA TYR A 470 30.36 -16.37 6.92
C TYR A 470 28.93 -16.28 6.35
N ILE A 471 28.23 -15.15 6.55
CA ILE A 471 26.85 -14.99 6.10
C ILE A 471 26.77 -14.56 4.63
N ILE A 472 27.69 -13.71 4.16
CA ILE A 472 27.56 -12.95 2.91
C ILE A 472 28.74 -13.15 1.94
N GLY A 473 29.97 -12.92 2.41
CA GLY A 473 31.12 -12.61 1.56
C GLY A 473 31.81 -13.83 0.95
N SER A 474 32.00 -14.89 1.75
CA SER A 474 32.74 -16.08 1.32
C SER A 474 32.03 -16.85 0.22
N ASP A 475 32.79 -17.64 -0.55
CA ASP A 475 32.24 -18.48 -1.61
C ASP A 475 31.18 -19.44 -1.06
N ASP A 476 31.37 -20.00 0.14
CA ASP A 476 30.41 -20.90 0.80
C ASP A 476 29.52 -20.20 1.84
N SER A 477 29.38 -18.88 1.72
CA SER A 477 28.53 -18.09 2.62
C SER A 477 27.08 -18.57 2.64
N ILE A 478 26.38 -18.37 3.75
CA ILE A 478 24.99 -18.79 3.93
C ILE A 478 24.07 -18.28 2.80
N VAL A 479 24.20 -17.00 2.43
CA VAL A 479 23.42 -16.40 1.34
C VAL A 479 23.61 -17.17 0.02
N ARG A 480 24.86 -17.49 -0.35
CA ARG A 480 25.20 -18.15 -1.62
C ARG A 480 24.88 -19.64 -1.60
N ARG A 481 25.19 -20.32 -0.50
CA ARG A 481 24.97 -21.76 -0.32
C ARG A 481 23.53 -22.14 -0.61
N TRP A 482 22.56 -21.48 0.03
CA TRP A 482 21.15 -21.86 -0.14
C TRP A 482 20.59 -21.48 -1.51
N LEU A 483 21.13 -20.45 -2.16
CA LEU A 483 20.84 -20.15 -3.57
C LEU A 483 21.32 -21.28 -4.49
N ARG A 484 22.52 -21.83 -4.28
CA ARG A 484 23.03 -23.00 -5.03
C ARG A 484 22.18 -24.25 -4.80
N LEU A 485 21.65 -24.43 -3.59
CA LEU A 485 20.81 -25.56 -3.23
C LEU A 485 19.37 -25.46 -3.77
N GLY A 486 18.98 -24.32 -4.33
CA GLY A 486 17.73 -24.17 -5.10
C GLY A 486 16.88 -22.95 -4.77
N ALA A 487 17.25 -22.16 -3.76
CA ALA A 487 16.54 -20.91 -3.46
C ALA A 487 16.55 -19.95 -4.66
N SER A 488 15.53 -19.11 -4.73
CA SER A 488 15.36 -18.07 -5.76
C SER A 488 15.38 -16.66 -5.19
N GLY A 489 15.61 -16.53 -3.90
CA GLY A 489 15.66 -15.25 -3.22
C GLY A 489 15.65 -15.38 -1.72
N TRP A 490 15.73 -14.22 -1.08
CA TRP A 490 15.70 -14.07 0.37
C TRP A 490 14.68 -13.00 0.75
N ARG A 491 13.83 -13.32 1.73
CA ARG A 491 13.15 -12.33 2.57
C ARG A 491 14.09 -12.05 3.74
N ILE A 492 14.45 -10.80 3.97
CA ILE A 492 15.38 -10.40 5.02
C ILE A 492 14.56 -9.95 6.22
N ASP A 493 14.68 -10.71 7.30
CA ASP A 493 14.03 -10.45 8.58
C ASP A 493 14.58 -9.18 9.22
N VAL A 494 13.68 -8.38 9.78
CA VAL A 494 13.95 -7.10 10.42
C VAL A 494 15.02 -6.27 9.69
N ALA A 495 14.80 -6.03 8.39
CA ALA A 495 15.72 -5.27 7.54
C ALA A 495 16.02 -3.87 8.10
N ASP A 496 15.14 -3.34 8.95
CA ASP A 496 15.29 -2.09 9.69
C ASP A 496 16.42 -2.05 10.71
N GLU A 497 16.84 -3.21 11.23
CA GLU A 497 17.95 -3.31 12.20
C GLU A 497 19.30 -3.50 11.49
N LEU A 498 19.30 -3.97 10.25
CA LEU A 498 20.53 -4.16 9.48
C LEU A 498 21.03 -2.82 8.91
N PRO A 499 22.33 -2.52 8.92
CA PRO A 499 22.86 -1.36 8.21
C PRO A 499 22.60 -1.43 6.69
N ASP A 500 22.34 -0.28 6.06
CA ASP A 500 22.07 -0.21 4.60
C ASP A 500 23.23 -0.80 3.77
N GLU A 501 24.47 -0.63 4.24
CA GLU A 501 25.67 -1.16 3.62
C GLU A 501 25.68 -2.69 3.65
N VAL A 502 25.24 -3.30 4.76
CA VAL A 502 25.13 -4.76 4.92
C VAL A 502 24.02 -5.32 4.02
N LEU A 503 22.87 -4.66 3.95
CA LEU A 503 21.81 -5.04 3.01
C LEU A 503 22.28 -5.00 1.54
N SER A 504 23.09 -4.00 1.20
CA SER A 504 23.69 -3.89 -0.13
C SER A 504 24.67 -5.04 -0.40
N LEU A 505 25.51 -5.42 0.59
CA LEU A 505 26.39 -6.58 0.48
C LEU A 505 25.61 -7.90 0.29
N ILE A 506 24.52 -8.10 1.03
CA ILE A 506 23.62 -9.27 0.87
C ILE A 506 23.08 -9.33 -0.56
N ARG A 507 22.58 -8.20 -1.07
CA ARG A 507 22.07 -8.12 -2.44
C ARG A 507 23.15 -8.45 -3.46
N ASP A 508 24.32 -7.84 -3.34
CA ASP A 508 25.43 -8.02 -4.28
C ASP A 508 25.91 -9.48 -4.27
N ALA A 509 26.04 -10.10 -3.09
CA ALA A 509 26.40 -11.50 -2.97
C ALA A 509 25.35 -12.43 -3.60
N ALA A 510 24.07 -12.20 -3.31
CA ALA A 510 22.98 -12.99 -3.87
C ALA A 510 22.89 -12.86 -5.40
N LYS A 511 23.02 -11.65 -5.94
CA LYS A 511 22.98 -11.43 -7.39
C LYS A 511 24.24 -11.88 -8.11
N ALA A 512 25.40 -11.87 -7.45
CA ALA A 512 26.61 -12.47 -7.99
C ALA A 512 26.50 -14.00 -8.10
N GLU A 513 25.82 -14.65 -7.14
CA GLU A 513 25.55 -16.10 -7.20
C GLU A 513 24.46 -16.43 -8.22
N LYS A 514 23.36 -15.68 -8.18
CA LYS A 514 22.18 -15.89 -9.01
C LYS A 514 21.62 -14.52 -9.42
N PRO A 515 21.91 -14.04 -10.65
CA PRO A 515 21.56 -12.68 -11.09
C PRO A 515 20.08 -12.33 -10.98
N ASP A 516 19.20 -13.32 -11.10
CA ASP A 516 17.75 -13.19 -10.96
C ASP A 516 17.23 -13.48 -9.54
N SER A 517 18.10 -13.53 -8.53
CA SER A 517 17.72 -13.65 -7.12
C SER A 517 16.96 -12.41 -6.65
N VAL A 518 15.82 -12.62 -6.01
CA VAL A 518 14.97 -11.56 -5.42
C VAL A 518 15.37 -11.31 -3.97
N ILE A 519 15.56 -10.05 -3.60
CA ILE A 519 15.75 -9.64 -2.20
C ILE A 519 14.55 -8.83 -1.72
N ILE A 520 13.85 -9.30 -0.68
CA ILE A 520 12.65 -8.67 -0.11
C ILE A 520 12.96 -8.27 1.33
N GLY A 521 12.81 -7.00 1.70
CA GLY A 521 12.98 -6.60 3.10
C GLY A 521 11.67 -6.65 3.88
N GLU A 522 11.73 -7.07 5.15
CA GLU A 522 10.68 -6.74 6.11
C GLU A 522 10.74 -5.24 6.45
N VAL A 523 9.78 -4.48 5.94
CA VAL A 523 9.61 -3.05 6.21
C VAL A 523 8.12 -2.81 6.41
N TRP A 524 7.73 -2.22 7.53
CA TRP A 524 6.31 -2.08 7.90
C TRP A 524 5.67 -0.79 7.36
N GLU A 525 6.48 0.21 7.07
CA GLU A 525 6.09 1.53 6.59
C GLU A 525 6.46 1.71 5.12
N ASP A 526 6.16 2.89 4.57
CA ASP A 526 6.43 3.20 3.19
C ASP A 526 7.95 3.28 2.90
N ALA A 527 8.48 2.32 2.14
CA ALA A 527 9.90 2.12 1.93
C ALA A 527 10.62 3.27 1.21
N VAL A 528 9.91 4.12 0.45
CA VAL A 528 10.54 5.27 -0.23
C VAL A 528 10.74 6.48 0.71
N ILE A 529 10.16 6.45 1.92
CA ILE A 529 10.30 7.51 2.93
C ILE A 529 10.64 6.96 4.32
N LYS A 530 11.07 5.70 4.39
CA LYS A 530 11.33 5.05 5.66
C LYS A 530 12.48 5.76 6.38
N ASN A 531 12.18 6.23 7.59
CA ASN A 531 13.18 6.67 8.55
C ASN A 531 13.25 5.62 9.67
N SER A 532 14.45 5.12 9.96
CA SER A 532 14.71 4.24 11.10
C SER A 532 15.88 4.80 11.87
N TYR A 533 15.75 4.89 13.20
CA TYR A 533 16.79 5.40 14.10
C TYR A 533 17.36 6.78 13.71
N GLY A 534 16.53 7.66 13.16
CA GLY A 534 16.92 9.01 12.74
C GLY A 534 17.65 9.08 11.40
N LYS A 535 17.73 7.96 10.65
CA LYS A 535 18.35 7.89 9.33
C LYS A 535 17.32 7.53 8.26
N MET A 536 17.28 8.29 7.17
CA MET A 536 16.52 7.93 5.98
C MET A 536 17.14 6.68 5.32
N ARG A 537 16.32 5.67 5.06
CA ARG A 537 16.74 4.37 4.55
C ARG A 537 16.82 4.36 3.03
N ASN A 538 17.71 3.54 2.47
CA ASN A 538 17.96 3.52 1.02
C ASN A 538 17.19 2.43 0.26
N TYR A 539 16.19 1.81 0.90
CA TYR A 539 15.48 0.61 0.45
C TYR A 539 14.94 0.68 -0.97
N ALA A 540 14.37 1.83 -1.34
CA ALA A 540 13.80 2.07 -2.66
C ALA A 540 14.70 2.93 -3.57
N LEU A 541 15.98 3.10 -3.22
CA LEU A 541 16.94 3.88 -4.03
C LEU A 541 17.75 3.02 -5.00
N GLY A 542 17.53 1.70 -5.00
CA GLY A 542 18.13 0.76 -5.95
C GLY A 542 19.46 0.13 -5.52
N TYR A 543 19.80 0.20 -4.23
CA TYR A 543 21.03 -0.37 -3.67
C TYR A 543 20.83 -1.71 -2.95
N SER A 544 19.75 -1.85 -2.20
CA SER A 544 19.61 -2.93 -1.20
C SER A 544 18.48 -3.91 -1.55
N LEU A 545 17.26 -3.44 -1.79
CA LEU A 545 16.09 -4.31 -1.91
C LEU A 545 15.48 -4.31 -3.32
N ASP A 546 14.94 -5.45 -3.75
CA ASP A 546 14.09 -5.56 -4.95
C ASP A 546 12.61 -5.29 -4.61
N SER A 547 12.22 -5.56 -3.36
CA SER A 547 10.85 -5.42 -2.86
C SER A 547 10.82 -5.29 -1.34
N VAL A 548 9.65 -4.98 -0.80
CA VAL A 548 9.37 -4.96 0.64
C VAL A 548 8.01 -5.58 0.93
N MET A 549 7.80 -6.00 2.18
CA MET A 549 6.48 -6.38 2.69
C MET A 549 5.56 -5.16 2.72
N ASN A 550 4.59 -5.05 1.81
CA ASN A 550 3.75 -3.87 1.66
C ASN A 550 2.63 -3.81 2.72
N TYR A 551 2.98 -3.68 4.00
CA TYR A 551 2.03 -3.47 5.10
C TYR A 551 1.18 -2.19 4.97
N PRO A 552 1.65 -1.08 4.35
CA PRO A 552 0.78 0.06 4.05
C PRO A 552 -0.38 -0.33 3.13
N PHE A 553 -0.15 -1.23 2.16
CA PHE A 553 -1.21 -1.76 1.29
C PHE A 553 -2.23 -2.58 2.08
N ARG A 554 -1.78 -3.45 2.99
CA ARG A 554 -2.66 -4.18 3.91
C ARG A 554 -3.63 -3.23 4.62
N SER A 555 -3.08 -2.21 5.28
CA SER A 555 -3.88 -1.26 6.05
C SER A 555 -4.87 -0.50 5.16
N ALA A 556 -4.43 0.03 4.01
CA ALA A 556 -5.31 0.77 3.10
C ALA A 556 -6.48 -0.07 2.57
N VAL A 557 -6.23 -1.34 2.21
CA VAL A 557 -7.26 -2.23 1.67
C VAL A 557 -8.24 -2.69 2.75
N ILE A 558 -7.75 -3.03 3.95
CA ILE A 558 -8.60 -3.41 5.08
C ILE A 558 -9.44 -2.22 5.55
N ASP A 559 -8.84 -1.02 5.65
CA ASP A 559 -9.57 0.19 6.04
C ASP A 559 -10.66 0.55 5.03
N PHE A 560 -10.40 0.39 3.73
CA PHE A 560 -11.44 0.53 2.72
C PHE A 560 -12.55 -0.49 2.93
N ALA A 561 -12.22 -1.79 3.06
CA ALA A 561 -13.21 -2.84 3.24
C ALA A 561 -14.08 -2.64 4.49
N LEU A 562 -13.51 -2.13 5.58
CA LEU A 562 -14.21 -1.80 6.83
C LEU A 562 -14.96 -0.45 6.79
N GLY A 563 -14.90 0.30 5.68
CA GLY A 563 -15.54 1.61 5.55
C GLY A 563 -14.85 2.73 6.34
N LYS A 564 -13.63 2.51 6.81
CA LYS A 564 -12.79 3.53 7.48
C LYS A 564 -12.14 4.49 6.48
N LYS A 565 -11.96 4.04 5.24
CA LYS A 565 -11.50 4.85 4.10
C LYS A 565 -12.48 4.74 2.94
N THR A 566 -12.61 5.83 2.22
CA THR A 566 -13.36 5.89 0.96
C THR A 566 -12.57 5.26 -0.19
N ALA A 567 -13.27 4.98 -1.29
CA ALA A 567 -12.65 4.59 -2.55
C ALA A 567 -11.68 5.66 -3.08
N PHE A 568 -11.96 6.95 -2.84
CA PHE A 568 -11.09 8.08 -3.21
C PHE A 568 -9.74 8.00 -2.50
N GLU A 569 -9.75 7.80 -1.18
CA GLU A 569 -8.52 7.68 -0.39
C GLU A 569 -7.72 6.42 -0.75
N LEU A 570 -8.39 5.30 -1.03
CA LEU A 570 -7.73 4.09 -1.52
C LEU A 570 -7.07 4.32 -2.90
N ARG A 571 -7.75 5.02 -3.81
CA ARG A 571 -7.19 5.43 -5.11
C ARG A 571 -5.93 6.25 -4.90
N ASP A 572 -5.99 7.29 -4.08
CA ASP A 572 -4.88 8.22 -3.87
C ASP A 572 -3.67 7.51 -3.26
N PHE A 573 -3.91 6.60 -2.31
CA PHE A 573 -2.87 5.72 -1.77
C PHE A 573 -2.19 4.87 -2.87
N LEU A 574 -2.97 4.20 -3.72
CA LEU A 574 -2.43 3.32 -4.77
C LEU A 574 -1.71 4.10 -5.88
N LEU A 575 -2.24 5.26 -6.28
CA LEU A 575 -1.57 6.17 -7.22
C LEU A 575 -0.30 6.76 -6.60
N GLY A 576 -0.32 7.03 -5.29
CA GLY A 576 0.83 7.36 -4.48
C GLY A 576 1.95 6.34 -4.62
N GLN A 577 1.66 5.06 -4.45
CA GLN A 577 2.67 4.01 -4.66
C GLN A 577 3.14 3.94 -6.11
N GLN A 578 2.21 4.00 -7.07
CA GLN A 578 2.51 3.93 -8.52
C GLN A 578 3.50 5.01 -8.97
N HIS A 579 3.32 6.25 -8.49
CA HIS A 579 4.15 7.37 -8.95
C HIS A 579 5.46 7.48 -8.17
N ASN A 580 5.54 6.98 -6.94
CA ASN A 580 6.69 7.32 -6.10
C ASN A 580 7.66 6.16 -5.88
N TYR A 581 7.26 4.92 -6.15
CA TYR A 581 8.18 3.81 -6.20
C TYR A 581 8.90 3.78 -7.54
N PRO A 582 10.20 3.41 -7.59
CA PRO A 582 10.84 3.04 -8.84
C PRO A 582 10.02 1.94 -9.53
N GLN A 583 9.74 2.11 -10.83
CA GLN A 583 8.89 1.16 -11.56
C GLN A 583 9.34 -0.32 -11.44
N PRO A 584 10.66 -0.65 -11.47
CA PRO A 584 11.11 -2.02 -11.22
C PRO A 584 10.68 -2.57 -9.85
N MET A 585 10.77 -1.76 -8.79
CA MET A 585 10.35 -2.16 -7.43
C MET A 585 8.84 -2.20 -7.29
N TYR A 586 8.12 -1.22 -7.84
CA TYR A 586 6.65 -1.14 -7.79
C TYR A 586 5.98 -2.41 -8.32
N ARG A 587 6.49 -2.96 -9.43
CA ARG A 587 6.00 -4.21 -10.04
C ARG A 587 6.28 -5.46 -9.21
N CYS A 588 7.18 -5.37 -8.24
CA CYS A 588 7.62 -6.47 -7.38
C CYS A 588 7.13 -6.34 -5.93
N LEU A 589 6.41 -5.28 -5.54
CA LEU A 589 5.93 -5.09 -4.16
C LEU A 589 5.17 -6.32 -3.66
N MET A 590 5.58 -6.85 -2.49
CA MET A 590 4.92 -7.98 -1.86
C MET A 590 3.62 -7.49 -1.21
N ASN A 591 2.53 -7.52 -1.96
CA ASN A 591 1.22 -7.05 -1.54
C ASN A 591 0.55 -8.12 -0.68
N LEU A 592 0.80 -8.07 0.64
CA LEU A 592 0.19 -8.97 1.62
C LEU A 592 -1.08 -8.37 2.24
N LEU A 593 -1.97 -9.24 2.72
CA LEU A 593 -3.13 -8.88 3.55
C LEU A 593 -3.09 -9.56 4.94
N GLY A 594 -2.30 -10.62 5.08
CA GLY A 594 -2.01 -11.33 6.30
C GLY A 594 -0.56 -11.82 6.30
N SER A 595 -0.04 -12.10 7.48
CA SER A 595 1.24 -12.78 7.68
C SER A 595 1.29 -13.38 9.08
N HIS A 596 2.39 -14.04 9.40
CA HIS A 596 2.68 -14.57 10.74
C HIS A 596 2.90 -13.53 11.86
N ASP A 597 2.91 -12.22 11.57
CA ASP A 597 3.15 -11.15 12.57
C ASP A 597 1.92 -10.27 12.84
N VAL A 598 0.87 -10.45 12.05
CA VAL A 598 -0.40 -9.75 12.20
C VAL A 598 -1.53 -10.74 12.40
N GLU A 599 -2.63 -10.27 12.95
CA GLU A 599 -3.85 -11.06 13.02
C GLU A 599 -4.28 -11.56 11.64
N ARG A 600 -4.96 -12.72 11.62
CA ARG A 600 -5.49 -13.30 10.39
C ARG A 600 -6.42 -12.32 9.69
N LEU A 601 -6.37 -12.30 8.35
CA LEU A 601 -7.21 -11.41 7.55
C LEU A 601 -8.70 -11.61 7.88
N HIS A 602 -9.12 -12.86 8.03
CA HIS A 602 -10.51 -13.18 8.38
C HIS A 602 -10.92 -12.56 9.73
N THR A 603 -10.04 -12.61 10.73
CA THR A 603 -10.25 -11.99 12.04
C THR A 603 -10.23 -10.46 11.95
N ALA A 604 -9.32 -9.87 11.20
CA ALA A 604 -9.24 -8.41 11.00
C ALA A 604 -10.52 -7.82 10.38
N LEU A 605 -11.22 -8.62 9.56
CA LEU A 605 -12.46 -8.22 8.88
C LEU A 605 -13.74 -8.57 9.66
N ALA A 606 -13.63 -9.42 10.69
CA ALA A 606 -14.76 -9.88 11.49
C ALA A 606 -15.15 -8.92 12.61
N PHE A 607 -14.20 -8.09 13.07
CA PHE A 607 -14.36 -7.22 14.23
C PHE A 607 -14.19 -5.74 13.88
N ASP A 608 -15.02 -4.90 14.50
CA ASP A 608 -14.96 -3.43 14.36
C ASP A 608 -14.00 -2.77 15.36
N TYR A 609 -13.25 -3.57 16.13
CA TYR A 609 -12.25 -3.11 17.09
C TYR A 609 -10.88 -3.71 16.79
N ASP A 610 -9.83 -3.04 17.25
CA ASP A 610 -8.47 -3.54 17.08
C ASP A 610 -8.21 -4.71 18.04
N VAL A 611 -8.01 -5.91 17.49
CA VAL A 611 -7.66 -7.11 18.27
C VAL A 611 -6.34 -6.96 19.02
N LYS A 612 -5.51 -5.97 18.67
CA LYS A 612 -4.31 -5.62 19.42
C LYS A 612 -4.60 -5.07 20.81
N ALA A 613 -5.81 -4.54 21.04
CA ALA A 613 -6.24 -4.05 22.34
C ALA A 613 -6.60 -5.18 23.32
N LEU A 614 -6.77 -6.41 22.82
CA LEU A 614 -7.09 -7.58 23.64
C LEU A 614 -5.84 -8.21 24.24
N ASP A 615 -5.93 -8.67 25.48
CA ASP A 615 -4.89 -9.49 26.10
C ASP A 615 -4.82 -10.90 25.47
N ARG A 616 -3.77 -11.66 25.81
CA ARG A 616 -3.56 -13.00 25.23
C ARG A 616 -4.71 -13.97 25.54
N ARG A 617 -5.32 -13.89 26.73
CA ARG A 617 -6.40 -14.78 27.12
C ARG A 617 -7.66 -14.46 26.33
N GLN A 618 -8.00 -13.18 26.22
CA GLN A 618 -9.11 -12.70 25.41
C GLN A 618 -8.93 -13.11 23.94
N GLN A 619 -7.72 -12.99 23.40
CA GLN A 619 -7.42 -13.43 22.03
C GLN A 619 -7.55 -14.95 21.85
N ALA A 620 -7.15 -15.75 22.83
CA ALA A 620 -7.29 -17.21 22.80
C ALA A 620 -8.76 -17.67 22.83
N GLU A 621 -9.62 -16.89 23.49
CA GLU A 621 -11.06 -17.16 23.64
C GLU A 621 -11.88 -16.56 22.47
N LEU A 622 -11.25 -15.90 21.49
CA LEU A 622 -11.94 -15.32 20.33
C LEU A 622 -12.60 -16.43 19.49
N THR A 623 -13.90 -16.28 19.28
CA THR A 623 -14.70 -17.12 18.37
C THR A 623 -15.59 -16.23 17.53
N LEU A 624 -15.66 -16.49 16.22
CA LEU A 624 -16.55 -15.76 15.32
C LEU A 624 -17.97 -16.34 15.39
N THR A 625 -18.98 -15.47 15.42
CA THR A 625 -20.35 -15.88 15.10
C THR A 625 -20.50 -16.17 13.61
N GLU A 626 -21.55 -16.91 13.23
CA GLU A 626 -21.85 -17.18 11.81
C GLU A 626 -22.02 -15.88 11.00
N GLU A 627 -22.66 -14.87 11.59
CA GLU A 627 -22.81 -13.54 10.98
C GLU A 627 -21.47 -12.84 10.77
N GLN A 628 -20.59 -12.86 11.77
CA GLN A 628 -19.25 -12.28 11.67
C GLN A 628 -18.41 -12.99 10.62
N ALA A 629 -18.43 -14.32 10.58
CA ALA A 629 -17.71 -15.11 9.58
C ALA A 629 -18.23 -14.85 8.16
N LEU A 630 -19.56 -14.74 7.97
CA LEU A 630 -20.16 -14.41 6.69
C LEU A 630 -19.78 -12.99 6.23
N ARG A 631 -19.84 -12.01 7.13
CA ARG A 631 -19.40 -10.62 6.86
C ARG A 631 -17.92 -10.59 6.47
N ALA A 632 -17.06 -11.21 7.27
CA ALA A 632 -15.62 -11.31 7.01
C ALA A 632 -15.34 -11.97 5.65
N THR A 633 -16.04 -13.05 5.32
CA THR A 633 -15.91 -13.73 4.02
C THR A 633 -16.25 -12.78 2.85
N ARG A 634 -17.34 -12.01 2.95
CA ARG A 634 -17.72 -11.04 1.90
C ARG A 634 -16.68 -9.94 1.74
N LEU A 635 -16.22 -9.37 2.85
CA LEU A 635 -15.17 -8.34 2.84
C LEU A 635 -13.84 -8.87 2.31
N GLN A 636 -13.48 -10.10 2.67
CA GLN A 636 -12.24 -10.73 2.24
C GLN A 636 -12.21 -10.94 0.73
N ARG A 637 -13.36 -11.23 0.10
CA ARG A 637 -13.48 -11.28 -1.36
C ARG A 637 -13.19 -9.93 -2.02
N LEU A 638 -13.63 -8.82 -1.40
CA LEU A 638 -13.30 -7.47 -1.88
C LEU A 638 -11.77 -7.23 -1.80
N CYS A 639 -11.17 -7.51 -0.65
CA CYS A 639 -9.74 -7.34 -0.41
C CYS A 639 -8.89 -8.17 -1.37
N ALA A 640 -9.23 -9.45 -1.55
CA ALA A 640 -8.52 -10.37 -2.43
C ALA A 640 -8.59 -9.93 -3.90
N ALA A 641 -9.75 -9.44 -4.36
CA ALA A 641 -9.86 -8.92 -5.72
C ALA A 641 -8.96 -7.71 -5.96
N ILE A 642 -8.90 -6.77 -5.00
CA ILE A 642 -7.97 -5.64 -5.07
C ILE A 642 -6.52 -6.16 -5.12
N GLN A 643 -6.14 -7.05 -4.19
CA GLN A 643 -4.80 -7.66 -4.11
C GLN A 643 -4.37 -8.33 -5.44
N TYR A 644 -5.27 -9.06 -6.10
CA TYR A 644 -4.98 -9.76 -7.34
C TYR A 644 -5.07 -8.88 -8.60
N CYS A 645 -5.67 -7.69 -8.52
CA CYS A 645 -5.87 -6.82 -9.68
C CYS A 645 -4.96 -5.57 -9.71
N VAL A 646 -4.25 -5.25 -8.63
CA VAL A 646 -3.21 -4.20 -8.65
C VAL A 646 -1.85 -4.72 -9.15
N PRO A 647 -0.93 -3.85 -9.61
CA PRO A 647 0.47 -4.18 -9.83
C PRO A 647 1.19 -4.63 -8.55
N GLY A 648 2.26 -5.42 -8.69
CA GLY A 648 2.97 -6.05 -7.57
C GLY A 648 2.80 -7.57 -7.56
N VAL A 649 3.17 -8.20 -6.46
CA VAL A 649 3.10 -9.64 -6.21
C VAL A 649 2.09 -9.88 -5.08
N PRO A 650 0.85 -10.34 -5.36
CA PRO A 650 -0.07 -10.74 -4.30
C PRO A 650 0.56 -11.85 -3.44
N CYS A 651 0.61 -11.64 -2.14
CA CYS A 651 1.08 -12.64 -1.18
C CYS A 651 -0.08 -13.15 -0.32
N LEU A 652 -0.41 -14.43 -0.49
CA LEU A 652 -1.41 -15.14 0.29
C LEU A 652 -0.74 -15.82 1.49
N TYR A 653 -1.25 -15.61 2.71
CA TYR A 653 -0.75 -16.29 3.90
C TYR A 653 -1.50 -17.60 4.12
N TYR A 654 -0.77 -18.69 4.38
CA TYR A 654 -1.33 -20.05 4.33
C TYR A 654 -2.64 -20.19 5.13
N GLY A 655 -3.72 -20.61 4.47
CA GLY A 655 -5.03 -20.84 5.10
C GLY A 655 -5.97 -19.64 5.07
N ASP A 656 -5.52 -18.45 4.65
CA ASP A 656 -6.43 -17.32 4.42
C ASP A 656 -7.45 -17.66 3.31
N GLU A 657 -7.07 -18.47 2.33
CA GLU A 657 -7.97 -19.03 1.30
C GLU A 657 -9.00 -20.01 1.84
N GLU A 658 -8.82 -20.52 3.06
CA GLU A 658 -9.73 -21.42 3.76
C GLU A 658 -10.49 -20.69 4.89
N CYS A 659 -10.47 -19.35 4.92
CA CYS A 659 -11.05 -18.52 5.99
C CYS A 659 -10.47 -18.77 7.38
N LEU A 660 -9.20 -19.20 7.50
CA LEU A 660 -8.59 -19.45 8.80
C LEU A 660 -8.55 -18.17 9.66
N ASP A 661 -9.14 -18.23 10.84
CA ASP A 661 -9.18 -17.14 11.82
C ASP A 661 -8.10 -17.26 12.90
N GLY A 662 -7.76 -16.15 13.54
CA GLY A 662 -6.81 -16.09 14.64
C GLY A 662 -6.42 -14.65 14.99
N GLY A 663 -6.24 -14.39 16.28
CA GLY A 663 -5.64 -13.15 16.79
C GLY A 663 -4.16 -13.02 16.41
N ARG A 664 -3.37 -12.28 17.18
CA ARG A 664 -1.92 -12.16 16.97
C ARG A 664 -1.16 -13.40 17.39
N ASP A 665 0.15 -13.42 17.14
CA ASP A 665 1.08 -14.46 17.60
C ASP A 665 0.80 -14.88 19.06
N PRO A 666 0.56 -16.19 19.33
CA PRO A 666 0.66 -17.36 18.43
C PRO A 666 -0.63 -17.78 17.71
N PHE A 667 -1.74 -17.07 17.92
CA PHE A 667 -3.06 -17.43 17.42
C PHE A 667 -3.21 -17.31 15.90
N ASN A 668 -2.38 -16.52 15.22
CA ASN A 668 -2.33 -16.43 13.75
C ASN A 668 -1.59 -17.59 13.08
N ARG A 669 -1.01 -18.53 13.85
CA ARG A 669 -0.19 -19.66 13.35
C ARG A 669 -0.88 -21.01 13.52
N LYS A 670 -2.22 -21.07 13.45
CA LYS A 670 -2.96 -22.34 13.54
C LYS A 670 -2.59 -23.29 12.39
N PRO A 671 -2.47 -24.61 12.63
CA PRO A 671 -2.41 -25.59 11.55
C PRO A 671 -3.75 -25.68 10.82
N PHE A 672 -3.75 -26.14 9.56
CA PHE A 672 -4.98 -26.47 8.85
C PHE A 672 -4.76 -27.56 7.80
N GLU A 673 -5.84 -28.24 7.42
CA GLU A 673 -5.86 -29.10 6.23
C GLU A 673 -6.75 -28.45 5.15
N PRO A 674 -6.28 -28.37 3.89
CA PRO A 674 -7.06 -27.75 2.82
C PRO A 674 -8.41 -28.43 2.57
N SER A 675 -9.48 -27.63 2.47
CA SER A 675 -10.83 -28.13 2.20
C SER A 675 -11.17 -28.18 0.71
N ASN A 676 -10.50 -27.36 -0.11
CA ASN A 676 -10.75 -27.18 -1.56
C ASN A 676 -12.19 -26.78 -1.90
N ILE A 677 -12.88 -26.07 -1.00
CA ILE A 677 -14.25 -25.59 -1.20
C ILE A 677 -14.40 -24.15 -0.72
N GLY A 678 -15.53 -23.51 -1.04
CA GLY A 678 -15.85 -22.17 -0.54
C GLY A 678 -14.89 -21.08 -1.05
N LEU A 679 -14.23 -20.38 -0.13
CA LEU A 679 -13.32 -19.28 -0.47
C LEU A 679 -12.07 -19.76 -1.23
N HIS A 680 -11.69 -21.03 -1.07
CA HIS A 680 -10.60 -21.64 -1.85
C HIS A 680 -10.85 -21.50 -3.36
N ASN A 681 -12.04 -21.90 -3.83
CA ASN A 681 -12.40 -21.85 -5.25
C ASN A 681 -12.37 -20.41 -5.79
N PHE A 682 -12.69 -19.43 -4.94
CA PHE A 682 -12.62 -18.02 -5.30
C PHE A 682 -11.17 -17.57 -5.50
N TYR A 683 -10.24 -17.94 -4.61
CA TYR A 683 -8.81 -17.65 -4.79
C TYR A 683 -8.21 -18.41 -5.97
N ALA A 684 -8.55 -19.69 -6.17
CA ALA A 684 -8.12 -20.45 -7.34
C ALA A 684 -8.56 -19.77 -8.64
N ARG A 685 -9.81 -19.29 -8.69
CA ARG A 685 -10.32 -18.54 -9.85
C ARG A 685 -9.59 -17.21 -10.04
N LEU A 686 -9.32 -16.45 -8.98
CA LEU A 686 -8.51 -15.22 -9.05
C LEU A 686 -7.09 -15.52 -9.56
N GLY A 687 -6.50 -16.61 -9.09
CA GLY A 687 -5.18 -17.09 -9.51
C GLY A 687 -5.12 -17.42 -11.00
N GLU A 688 -6.14 -18.12 -11.51
CA GLU A 688 -6.30 -18.42 -12.93
C GLU A 688 -6.45 -17.14 -13.78
N ILE A 689 -7.35 -16.23 -13.37
CA ILE A 689 -7.61 -14.97 -14.07
C ILE A 689 -6.33 -14.12 -14.15
N ARG A 690 -5.63 -13.97 -13.02
CA ARG A 690 -4.38 -13.20 -12.99
C ARG A 690 -3.31 -13.85 -13.86
N SER A 691 -3.06 -15.15 -13.67
CA SER A 691 -1.97 -15.85 -14.36
C SER A 691 -2.17 -15.94 -15.88
N SER A 692 -3.41 -15.84 -16.37
CA SER A 692 -3.75 -15.87 -17.79
C SER A 692 -3.83 -14.49 -18.45
N SER A 693 -3.69 -13.39 -17.69
CA SER A 693 -3.85 -12.02 -18.18
C SER A 693 -2.55 -11.23 -18.18
N PRO A 694 -1.98 -10.90 -19.35
CA PRO A 694 -0.91 -9.91 -19.48
C PRO A 694 -1.25 -8.56 -18.86
N ALA A 695 -2.53 -8.15 -18.93
CA ALA A 695 -2.98 -6.89 -18.34
C ALA A 695 -2.82 -6.90 -16.80
N LEU A 696 -3.16 -8.01 -16.13
CA LEU A 696 -3.05 -8.12 -14.66
C LEU A 696 -1.60 -8.32 -14.19
N THR A 697 -0.80 -9.07 -14.94
CA THR A 697 0.59 -9.42 -14.56
C THR A 697 1.59 -8.28 -14.81
N GLY A 698 1.43 -7.47 -15.85
CA GLY A 698 2.39 -6.41 -16.19
C GLY A 698 1.79 -5.15 -16.83
N GLY A 699 0.47 -5.10 -17.03
CA GLY A 699 -0.20 -3.98 -17.68
C GLY A 699 -0.27 -2.70 -16.84
N SER A 700 -0.47 -1.57 -17.51
CA SER A 700 -0.72 -0.28 -16.87
C SER A 700 -2.01 -0.31 -16.04
N MET A 701 -2.08 0.52 -15.01
CA MET A 701 -3.25 0.64 -14.14
C MET A 701 -3.88 2.03 -14.27
N GLN A 702 -5.21 2.05 -14.31
CA GLN A 702 -6.02 3.25 -14.07
C GLN A 702 -7.08 2.88 -13.02
N ILE A 703 -7.49 3.87 -12.23
CA ILE A 703 -8.46 3.66 -11.16
C ILE A 703 -9.63 4.63 -11.38
N LEU A 704 -10.86 4.13 -11.25
CA LEU A 704 -12.07 4.95 -11.23
C LEU A 704 -12.80 4.75 -9.90
N THR A 705 -13.35 5.83 -9.37
CA THR A 705 -14.06 5.87 -8.09
C THR A 705 -15.42 6.54 -8.28
N PRO A 706 -16.44 5.83 -8.82
CA PRO A 706 -17.76 6.41 -9.08
C PRO A 706 -18.49 6.94 -7.83
N SER A 707 -18.10 6.46 -6.65
CA SER A 707 -18.58 6.92 -5.35
C SER A 707 -17.53 6.62 -4.28
N ALA A 708 -17.81 7.01 -3.03
CA ALA A 708 -16.98 6.68 -1.88
C ALA A 708 -16.89 5.16 -1.57
N ASP A 709 -17.77 4.34 -2.16
CA ASP A 709 -17.90 2.90 -1.85
C ASP A 709 -17.68 2.00 -3.09
N VAL A 710 -17.60 2.57 -4.29
CA VAL A 710 -17.36 1.84 -5.54
C VAL A 710 -15.95 2.13 -6.04
N PHE A 711 -15.17 1.08 -6.21
CA PHE A 711 -13.78 1.14 -6.61
C PHE A 711 -13.55 0.26 -7.85
N ILE A 712 -13.01 0.84 -8.93
CA ILE A 712 -12.79 0.14 -10.20
C ILE A 712 -11.32 0.21 -10.58
N ILE A 713 -10.72 -0.95 -10.77
CA ILE A 713 -9.34 -1.08 -11.28
C ILE A 713 -9.42 -1.46 -12.75
N LEU A 714 -8.88 -0.61 -13.62
CA LEU A 714 -8.69 -0.89 -15.04
C LEU A 714 -7.23 -1.27 -15.27
N ARG A 715 -7.00 -2.42 -15.89
CA ARG A 715 -5.67 -2.92 -16.24
C ARG A 715 -5.58 -3.12 -17.74
N GLN A 716 -4.49 -2.67 -18.36
CA GLN A 716 -4.31 -2.77 -19.81
C GLN A 716 -2.91 -3.21 -20.21
N ALA A 717 -2.82 -4.18 -21.11
CA ALA A 717 -1.58 -4.55 -21.80
C ALA A 717 -1.87 -4.83 -23.27
N GLY A 718 -1.29 -4.04 -24.17
CA GLY A 718 -1.60 -4.10 -25.60
C GLY A 718 -3.11 -3.90 -25.84
N ASN A 719 -3.75 -4.91 -26.46
CA ASN A 719 -5.18 -4.92 -26.74
C ASN A 719 -6.03 -5.51 -25.61
N GLU A 720 -5.43 -6.14 -24.60
CA GLU A 720 -6.20 -6.70 -23.49
C GLU A 720 -6.50 -5.60 -22.46
N LYS A 721 -7.78 -5.50 -22.09
CA LYS A 721 -8.29 -4.61 -21.05
C LYS A 721 -9.13 -5.40 -20.05
N ILE A 722 -8.77 -5.34 -18.78
CA ILE A 722 -9.49 -5.95 -17.67
C ILE A 722 -10.05 -4.86 -16.77
N ALA A 723 -11.30 -5.00 -16.36
CA ALA A 723 -11.92 -4.17 -15.33
C ALA A 723 -12.29 -5.02 -14.12
N CYS A 724 -11.74 -4.70 -12.96
CA CYS A 724 -12.17 -5.25 -11.68
C CYS A 724 -13.03 -4.21 -10.97
N VAL A 725 -14.29 -4.54 -10.71
CA VAL A 725 -15.27 -3.66 -10.07
C VAL A 725 -15.56 -4.18 -8.68
N ILE A 726 -15.29 -3.35 -7.68
CA ILE A 726 -15.51 -3.63 -6.27
C ILE A 726 -16.64 -2.72 -5.78
N ASN A 727 -17.73 -3.33 -5.34
CA ASN A 727 -18.87 -2.62 -4.78
C ASN A 727 -18.96 -2.91 -3.27
N ARG A 728 -18.52 -1.96 -2.44
CA ARG A 728 -18.67 -2.02 -0.97
C ARG A 728 -20.01 -1.42 -0.49
N SER A 729 -20.80 -0.81 -1.38
CA SER A 729 -22.07 -0.22 -0.98
C SER A 729 -23.14 -1.27 -0.72
N ASP A 730 -24.22 -0.84 -0.06
CA ASP A 730 -25.45 -1.61 0.14
C ASP A 730 -26.39 -1.56 -1.09
N ASP A 731 -26.00 -0.83 -2.14
CA ASP A 731 -26.77 -0.63 -3.36
C ASP A 731 -26.14 -1.34 -4.58
N TYR A 732 -26.95 -1.56 -5.61
CA TYR A 732 -26.46 -2.08 -6.89
C TYR A 732 -25.69 -1.00 -7.64
N TYR A 733 -24.57 -1.39 -8.25
CA TYR A 733 -23.82 -0.52 -9.16
C TYR A 733 -23.95 -0.99 -10.61
N THR A 734 -24.41 -0.11 -11.49
CA THR A 734 -24.47 -0.39 -12.93
C THR A 734 -23.14 -0.04 -13.60
N VAL A 735 -22.47 -1.01 -14.21
CA VAL A 735 -21.21 -0.75 -14.92
C VAL A 735 -21.47 -0.01 -16.24
N PRO A 736 -20.69 1.05 -16.55
CA PRO A 736 -20.89 1.89 -17.74
C PRO A 736 -20.21 1.32 -19.00
N PHE A 737 -19.75 0.07 -18.97
CA PHE A 737 -18.99 -0.57 -20.05
C PHE A 737 -19.50 -1.99 -20.33
N SER A 738 -19.16 -2.51 -21.51
CA SER A 738 -19.47 -3.88 -21.92
C SER A 738 -18.22 -4.76 -21.83
N GLY A 739 -18.40 -6.03 -21.47
CA GLY A 739 -17.31 -6.98 -21.35
C GLY A 739 -17.80 -8.39 -21.08
N THR A 740 -16.91 -9.37 -21.24
CA THR A 740 -17.17 -10.76 -20.85
C THR A 740 -16.79 -10.94 -19.38
N PRO A 741 -17.70 -11.44 -18.51
CA PRO A 741 -17.37 -11.69 -17.11
C PRO A 741 -16.35 -12.83 -17.00
N LEU A 742 -15.27 -12.59 -16.25
CA LEU A 742 -14.25 -13.56 -15.86
C LEU A 742 -14.48 -14.07 -14.44
N LEU A 743 -14.98 -13.20 -13.56
CA LEU A 743 -15.35 -13.50 -12.18
C LEU A 743 -16.71 -12.86 -11.89
N GLY A 744 -17.59 -13.63 -11.25
CA GLY A 744 -18.95 -13.22 -10.94
C GLY A 744 -19.95 -13.66 -12.01
N GLY A 745 -21.21 -13.25 -11.84
CA GLY A 745 -22.37 -13.82 -12.54
C GLY A 745 -23.26 -12.78 -13.21
N CYS A 746 -22.75 -11.56 -13.42
CA CYS A 746 -23.54 -10.39 -13.84
C CYS A 746 -24.61 -10.69 -14.91
N GLU A 747 -25.87 -10.78 -14.48
CA GLU A 747 -27.02 -10.53 -15.34
C GLU A 747 -27.13 -9.01 -15.54
N ALA A 748 -27.14 -8.54 -16.79
CA ALA A 748 -27.46 -7.16 -17.16
C ALA A 748 -26.54 -6.03 -16.63
N ASN A 749 -25.22 -6.23 -16.54
CA ASN A 749 -24.25 -5.17 -16.17
C ASN A 749 -24.47 -4.59 -14.75
N LEU A 750 -24.96 -5.39 -13.80
CA LEU A 750 -25.26 -4.97 -12.44
C LEU A 750 -24.37 -5.68 -11.41
N VAL A 751 -23.50 -4.93 -10.75
CA VAL A 751 -22.68 -5.41 -9.65
C VAL A 751 -23.49 -5.32 -8.36
N THR A 752 -23.70 -6.47 -7.71
CA THR A 752 -24.52 -6.57 -6.50
C THR A 752 -23.84 -5.88 -5.30
N PRO A 753 -24.58 -5.50 -4.26
CA PRO A 753 -24.01 -5.00 -3.01
C PRO A 753 -22.96 -5.94 -2.42
N MET A 754 -21.91 -5.39 -1.82
CA MET A 754 -20.86 -6.16 -1.13
C MET A 754 -20.25 -7.28 -1.97
N SER A 755 -19.95 -6.99 -3.24
CA SER A 755 -19.50 -7.98 -4.22
C SER A 755 -18.40 -7.45 -5.14
N VAL A 756 -17.82 -8.38 -5.91
CA VAL A 756 -16.80 -8.10 -6.92
C VAL A 756 -17.17 -8.78 -8.23
N GLU A 757 -16.97 -8.06 -9.32
CA GLU A 757 -17.03 -8.61 -10.68
C GLU A 757 -15.73 -8.26 -11.43
N ILE A 758 -15.21 -9.19 -12.24
CA ILE A 758 -14.05 -8.95 -13.11
C ILE A 758 -14.49 -9.18 -14.56
N PHE A 759 -14.23 -8.22 -15.43
CA PHE A 759 -14.59 -8.27 -16.85
C PHE A 759 -13.35 -8.18 -17.74
N LYS A 760 -13.37 -8.93 -18.84
CA LYS A 760 -12.55 -8.64 -20.01
C LYS A 760 -13.33 -7.72 -20.93
N LEU A 761 -12.88 -6.48 -21.08
CA LEU A 761 -13.57 -5.46 -21.86
C LEU A 761 -13.46 -5.77 -23.36
N THR A 762 -14.53 -5.49 -24.09
CA THR A 762 -14.63 -5.65 -25.55
C THR A 762 -14.27 -4.37 -26.30
#